data_AF-A0AAV2ZLY6-F1
#
_entry.id   AF-A0AAV2ZLY6-F1
#
_cell.length_a   1.000
_cell.length_b   1.000
_cell.length_c   1.000
_cell.angle_alpha   90.00
_cell.angle_beta   90.00
_cell.angle_gamma   90.00
#
_symmetry.space_group_name_H-M   'P 1'
#
loop_
_entity.id
_entity.type
_entity.pdbx_description
1 polymer ?
#
loop_
_entity_poly.entity_id
_entity_poly.type
_entity_poly.pdbx_seq_one_letter_code
_entity_poly.pdbx_strand_id
1 'polypeptide(L)'
;MWSLWRWLEATRATTVAPIALGPSQQAPRSSSQGPGTDYAHHVVRGSAGPIRIDRHQERIEQFIPFSWLRLVSSVGGLALLLSDIPRTGLGTINFAQLYDSVAPDTQINYGPYDYPVVRLRRPSDHSNASSTEELEPVPLWPYKYDTLSIPTRSLATYLNVSSYPRCVLYERECVVDTLDHGKAFEMLDALITATAREIAGTSSMPFVFLTKSKWIDRLYQIISKRVGIVYHEVRLTQAFLGHLPRNSTSPLGLCHRQCRGRSRQATTACPPLPFFCALTVSWPLQHPTRNDSAASVSMGDHMEARLAQIRAEFPHLRFEMLTLASQYGYTSKRSTWLWSGLEAASFNERGEEILTLIRGQHCVQGDCVTEIIDDYRYERMYIEQNPKEVLLMTASLRGFAQAYIWLRVLCLWCGCYVARATEPTYSNASASATVAAAWRLFFRIPVHVVVYGSWLPVLAYSFAHYIDCGLFHMWFYALWSTMNGEEDFDAIAYFTAAAVQMRNTWILGVVVHILVLVQRYILGVRGGAPTFPGGIIGIRGFAIGLTSLLTVFAQIRRLSFRDSNIVDIVPLSPAARWEPTRFATPTEFGFQYEVMVLSFAFAFVVVVASIGRATISAVNAANDMFPSAGALSAKSHYVPFSIGSIGPTTAMGGFWKVGTWRDLRWCS
;
A
#
# COMPACT_ATOMS: atom_id res chain seq x y z
N MET A 1 7.85 -22.87 -2.31
CA MET A 1 8.17 -22.04 -1.11
C MET A 1 8.47 -22.88 0.13
N TRP A 2 7.70 -23.93 0.45
CA TRP A 2 7.97 -24.83 1.59
C TRP A 2 9.35 -25.52 1.56
N SER A 3 9.85 -25.83 0.36
CA SER A 3 11.19 -26.37 0.12
C SER A 3 12.33 -25.36 0.27
N LEU A 4 12.06 -24.05 0.14
CA LEU A 4 13.04 -22.98 0.36
C LEU A 4 13.21 -22.69 1.86
N TRP A 5 12.14 -22.89 2.65
CA TRP A 5 12.15 -22.74 4.11
C TRP A 5 13.02 -23.80 4.80
N ARG A 6 12.90 -25.08 4.41
CA ARG A 6 13.75 -26.17 4.93
C ARG A 6 15.24 -26.01 4.60
N TRP A 7 15.56 -25.33 3.49
CA TRP A 7 16.94 -25.08 3.11
C TRP A 7 17.61 -24.01 3.99
N LEU A 8 16.84 -22.99 4.43
CA LEU A 8 17.34 -21.94 5.32
C LEU A 8 17.55 -22.42 6.77
N GLU A 9 16.77 -23.40 7.24
CA GLU A 9 17.00 -24.04 8.55
C GLU A 9 18.28 -24.88 8.57
N ALA A 10 18.65 -25.53 7.46
CA ALA A 10 19.87 -26.34 7.37
C ALA A 10 21.16 -25.50 7.44
N THR A 11 21.12 -24.22 7.01
CA THR A 11 22.28 -23.32 7.04
C THR A 11 22.63 -22.72 8.41
N ARG A 12 21.85 -23.02 9.47
CA ARG A 12 22.10 -22.51 10.83
C ARG A 12 23.15 -23.29 11.63
N ALA A 13 23.65 -24.41 11.13
CA ALA A 13 24.44 -25.37 11.92
C ALA A 13 25.97 -25.32 11.73
N THR A 14 26.54 -24.39 10.96
CA THR A 14 28.00 -24.30 10.78
C THR A 14 28.56 -22.98 11.30
N THR A 15 29.00 -23.00 12.54
CA THR A 15 29.90 -22.04 13.17
C THR A 15 31.31 -22.17 12.57
N VAL A 16 31.90 -21.07 12.10
CA VAL A 16 33.33 -21.00 11.79
C VAL A 16 33.93 -19.74 12.41
N ALA A 17 35.00 -19.97 13.17
CA ALA A 17 35.80 -19.02 13.94
C ALA A 17 36.73 -18.15 13.06
N PRO A 18 37.26 -17.02 13.57
CA PRO A 18 38.07 -16.09 12.79
C PRO A 18 39.56 -16.49 12.79
N ILE A 19 40.24 -16.30 11.65
CA ILE A 19 41.70 -16.47 11.53
C ILE A 19 42.35 -15.13 11.18
N ALA A 20 43.46 -14.87 11.87
CA ALA A 20 44.21 -13.64 11.98
C ALA A 20 45.08 -13.28 10.75
N LEU A 21 45.39 -11.99 10.67
CA LEU A 21 46.31 -11.33 9.73
C LEU A 21 47.78 -11.53 10.12
N GLY A 22 48.67 -11.63 9.13
CA GLY A 22 50.13 -11.53 9.25
C GLY A 22 50.80 -11.26 7.88
N PRO A 23 52.02 -10.68 7.82
CA PRO A 23 52.28 -9.51 6.96
C PRO A 23 53.26 -9.70 5.78
N SER A 24 53.21 -8.70 4.89
CA SER A 24 54.20 -8.14 3.95
C SER A 24 55.53 -8.87 3.67
N GLN A 25 55.86 -9.01 2.38
CA GLN A 25 57.26 -9.00 1.91
C GLN A 25 57.46 -8.14 0.66
N GLN A 26 58.59 -7.44 0.68
CA GLN A 26 59.10 -6.44 -0.25
C GLN A 26 59.73 -7.05 -1.52
N ALA A 27 59.94 -6.16 -2.50
CA ALA A 27 60.62 -6.31 -3.79
C ALA A 27 62.05 -6.89 -3.73
N PRO A 28 62.70 -7.07 -4.90
CA PRO A 28 63.71 -6.06 -5.24
C PRO A 28 63.73 -5.58 -6.70
N ARG A 29 64.29 -4.38 -6.83
CA ARG A 29 64.67 -3.63 -8.04
C ARG A 29 65.86 -4.26 -8.76
N SER A 30 65.95 -4.03 -10.07
CA SER A 30 67.22 -3.94 -10.80
C SER A 30 67.25 -2.68 -11.67
N SER A 31 68.41 -2.03 -11.69
CA SER A 31 68.70 -0.68 -12.15
C SER A 31 69.57 -0.64 -13.42
N SER A 32 69.73 0.59 -13.96
CA SER A 32 70.72 1.09 -14.95
C SER A 32 70.24 1.06 -16.42
N GLN A 33 70.42 2.07 -17.29
CA GLN A 33 71.28 3.26 -17.36
C GLN A 33 70.54 4.39 -18.13
N GLY A 34 70.84 5.68 -17.86
CA GLY A 34 70.45 6.84 -18.71
C GLY A 34 71.62 7.30 -19.59
N PRO A 35 71.72 8.57 -20.03
CA PRO A 35 70.70 9.55 -20.45
C PRO A 35 70.96 10.08 -21.89
N GLY A 36 69.99 10.74 -22.51
CA GLY A 36 70.18 11.41 -23.81
C GLY A 36 69.21 12.56 -23.99
N THR A 37 69.72 13.77 -23.85
CA THR A 37 69.08 15.05 -24.15
C THR A 37 68.85 15.20 -25.65
N ASP A 38 67.68 15.67 -26.08
CA ASP A 38 67.60 16.63 -27.19
C ASP A 38 66.30 17.44 -27.17
N TYR A 39 66.49 18.76 -27.13
CA TYR A 39 65.47 19.78 -27.36
C TYR A 39 65.23 19.86 -28.88
N ALA A 40 64.00 19.60 -29.33
CA ALA A 40 63.57 20.03 -30.66
C ALA A 40 62.10 20.45 -30.65
N HIS A 41 61.89 21.75 -30.82
CA HIS A 41 60.60 22.34 -31.17
C HIS A 41 60.06 21.71 -32.46
N HIS A 42 58.96 20.99 -32.39
CA HIS A 42 58.11 20.71 -33.55
C HIS A 42 56.74 21.36 -33.36
N VAL A 43 56.61 22.53 -33.97
CA VAL A 43 55.33 23.11 -34.38
C VAL A 43 54.68 22.16 -35.39
N VAL A 44 53.69 21.38 -34.95
CA VAL A 44 52.83 20.64 -35.88
C VAL A 44 51.62 21.51 -36.18
N ARG A 45 51.66 22.15 -37.35
CA ARG A 45 50.49 22.70 -38.04
C ARG A 45 49.44 21.59 -38.15
N GLY A 46 48.29 21.77 -37.51
CA GLY A 46 47.11 20.95 -37.72
C GLY A 46 46.57 21.15 -39.13
N SER A 47 47.07 20.37 -40.09
CA SER A 47 46.37 20.13 -41.34
C SER A 47 45.10 19.34 -41.01
N ALA A 48 43.95 19.98 -41.16
CA ALA A 48 42.65 19.31 -41.25
C ALA A 48 42.65 18.41 -42.49
N GLY A 49 43.21 17.21 -42.35
CA GLY A 49 42.96 16.13 -43.29
C GLY A 49 41.49 15.71 -43.16
N PRO A 50 40.78 15.47 -44.26
CA PRO A 50 39.46 14.87 -44.17
C PRO A 50 39.64 13.52 -43.47
N ILE A 51 38.98 13.32 -42.33
CA ILE A 51 38.81 11.99 -41.75
C ILE A 51 38.13 11.18 -42.85
N ARG A 52 38.92 10.33 -43.52
CA ARG A 52 38.45 9.34 -44.46
C ARG A 52 37.65 8.36 -43.60
N ILE A 53 36.35 8.60 -43.51
CA ILE A 53 35.40 7.62 -42.98
C ILE A 53 35.44 6.48 -43.98
N ASP A 54 36.30 5.50 -43.72
CA ASP A 54 36.38 4.29 -44.53
C ASP A 54 34.99 3.69 -44.66
N ARG A 55 34.69 3.23 -45.88
CA ARG A 55 33.44 2.61 -46.36
C ARG A 55 33.06 1.31 -45.63
N HIS A 56 33.47 1.10 -44.39
CA HIS A 56 32.81 0.17 -43.49
C HIS A 56 31.67 0.93 -42.80
N GLN A 57 30.59 1.13 -43.56
CA GLN A 57 29.27 1.41 -43.00
C GLN A 57 28.88 0.13 -42.25
N GLU A 58 29.40 0.04 -41.02
CA GLU A 58 29.18 -1.00 -40.04
C GLU A 58 27.68 -1.28 -39.99
N ARG A 59 27.29 -2.39 -40.61
CA ARG A 59 25.89 -2.80 -40.60
C ARG A 59 25.54 -3.01 -39.14
N ILE A 60 24.64 -2.18 -38.61
CA ILE A 60 24.03 -2.33 -37.26
C ILE A 60 23.61 -3.80 -37.00
N GLU A 61 23.27 -4.50 -38.07
CA GLU A 61 22.90 -5.92 -38.11
C GLU A 61 24.01 -6.89 -37.66
N GLN A 62 25.28 -6.53 -37.86
CA GLN A 62 26.45 -7.32 -37.43
C GLN A 62 26.68 -7.20 -35.92
N PHE A 63 26.33 -6.06 -35.32
CA PHE A 63 26.53 -5.79 -33.89
C PHE A 63 25.32 -6.19 -33.03
N ILE A 64 24.11 -6.27 -33.62
CA ILE A 64 22.88 -6.60 -32.90
C ILE A 64 22.15 -7.75 -33.64
N PRO A 65 22.44 -9.02 -33.28
CA PRO A 65 21.71 -10.15 -33.84
C PRO A 65 20.23 -10.04 -33.47
N PHE A 66 19.38 -10.32 -34.46
CA PHE A 66 17.95 -10.41 -34.25
C PHE A 66 17.65 -11.64 -33.38
N SER A 67 16.85 -11.47 -32.34
CA SER A 67 16.45 -12.54 -31.43
C SER A 67 14.94 -12.60 -31.37
N TRP A 68 14.37 -13.79 -31.60
CA TRP A 68 12.93 -14.01 -31.48
C TRP A 68 12.40 -13.68 -30.08
N LEU A 69 13.17 -14.00 -29.03
CA LEU A 69 12.80 -13.63 -27.66
C LEU A 69 12.72 -12.11 -27.50
N ARG A 70 13.68 -11.36 -28.08
CA ARG A 70 13.64 -9.90 -28.06
C ARG A 70 12.43 -9.37 -28.81
N LEU A 71 12.16 -9.89 -30.01
CA LEU A 71 10.98 -9.51 -30.78
C LEU A 71 9.70 -9.71 -29.98
N VAL A 72 9.47 -10.92 -29.45
CA VAL A 72 8.26 -11.25 -28.69
C VAL A 72 8.15 -10.37 -27.45
N SER A 73 9.24 -10.16 -26.71
CA SER A 73 9.26 -9.28 -25.53
C SER A 73 9.00 -7.81 -25.89
N SER A 74 9.53 -7.32 -27.02
CA SER A 74 9.33 -5.95 -27.49
C SER A 74 7.90 -5.74 -27.96
N VAL A 75 7.33 -6.70 -28.69
CA VAL A 75 5.91 -6.68 -29.10
C VAL A 75 5.00 -6.70 -27.89
N GLY A 76 5.22 -7.61 -26.94
CA GLY A 76 4.43 -7.68 -25.70
C GLY A 76 4.56 -6.41 -24.86
N GLY A 77 5.77 -5.89 -24.68
CA GLY A 77 6.01 -4.65 -23.94
C GLY A 77 5.39 -3.41 -24.59
N LEU A 78 5.47 -3.30 -25.93
CA LEU A 78 4.80 -2.23 -26.67
C LEU A 78 3.28 -2.38 -26.61
N ALA A 79 2.74 -3.59 -26.75
CA ALA A 79 1.31 -3.82 -26.63
C ALA A 79 0.81 -3.38 -25.25
N LEU A 80 1.47 -3.81 -24.16
CA LEU A 80 1.12 -3.40 -22.80
C LEU A 80 1.21 -1.87 -22.61
N LEU A 81 2.28 -1.23 -23.09
CA LEU A 81 2.47 0.21 -22.99
C LEU A 81 1.43 1.01 -23.79
N LEU A 82 1.19 0.62 -25.04
CA LEU A 82 0.25 1.33 -25.91
C LEU A 82 -1.20 1.12 -25.45
N SER A 83 -1.46 -0.03 -24.82
CA SER A 83 -2.76 -0.37 -24.23
C SER A 83 -2.93 0.14 -22.80
N ASP A 84 -1.98 0.86 -22.19
CA ASP A 84 -2.07 1.25 -20.78
C ASP A 84 -3.39 1.97 -20.47
N ILE A 85 -3.69 3.06 -21.20
CA ILE A 85 -4.96 3.78 -21.04
C ILE A 85 -6.19 2.96 -21.47
N PRO A 86 -6.24 2.31 -22.66
CA PRO A 86 -7.37 1.45 -23.02
C PRO A 86 -7.68 0.35 -22.01
N ARG A 87 -6.66 -0.21 -21.35
CA ARG A 87 -6.78 -1.31 -20.39
C ARG A 87 -7.12 -0.84 -18.98
N THR A 88 -6.50 0.25 -18.53
CA THR A 88 -6.55 0.68 -17.12
C THR A 88 -7.29 2.01 -16.90
N GLY A 89 -7.81 2.62 -17.97
CA GLY A 89 -8.50 3.90 -17.94
C GLY A 89 -7.58 5.12 -17.86
N LEU A 90 -8.17 6.29 -18.12
CA LEU A 90 -7.50 7.60 -17.99
C LEU A 90 -7.32 8.03 -16.52
N GLY A 91 -8.16 7.52 -15.63
CA GLY A 91 -8.08 7.68 -14.18
C GLY A 91 -8.25 6.34 -13.51
N THR A 92 -8.32 6.31 -12.18
CA THR A 92 -9.09 5.27 -11.50
C THR A 92 -10.51 5.30 -12.08
N ILE A 93 -10.86 4.23 -12.77
CA ILE A 93 -12.12 4.02 -13.49
C ILE A 93 -13.28 4.45 -12.59
N ASN A 94 -14.22 5.23 -13.14
CA ASN A 94 -15.40 5.82 -12.48
C ASN A 94 -15.51 5.44 -11.00
N PHE A 95 -15.00 6.27 -10.09
CA PHE A 95 -15.21 6.08 -8.65
C PHE A 95 -16.69 5.78 -8.32
N ALA A 96 -17.61 6.38 -9.06
CA ALA A 96 -19.05 6.14 -8.96
C ALA A 96 -19.52 4.72 -9.35
N GLN A 97 -18.69 3.92 -10.03
CA GLN A 97 -18.95 2.49 -10.32
C GLN A 97 -18.33 1.58 -9.26
N LEU A 98 -17.30 2.05 -8.55
CA LEU A 98 -16.60 1.29 -7.50
C LEU A 98 -17.16 1.57 -6.11
N TYR A 99 -17.73 2.76 -5.91
CA TYR A 99 -18.21 3.25 -4.63
C TYR A 99 -19.54 3.98 -4.80
N ASP A 100 -20.44 3.74 -3.86
CA ASP A 100 -21.72 4.43 -3.82
C ASP A 100 -21.52 5.88 -3.35
N SER A 101 -21.99 6.81 -4.17
CA SER A 101 -22.00 8.23 -3.83
C SER A 101 -23.18 8.51 -2.91
N VAL A 102 -22.87 8.92 -1.68
CA VAL A 102 -23.87 9.26 -0.65
C VAL A 102 -24.03 10.75 -0.44
N ALA A 103 -23.05 11.55 -0.87
CA ALA A 103 -23.12 13.00 -1.00
C ALA A 103 -22.25 13.47 -2.17
N PRO A 104 -22.37 14.74 -2.64
CA PRO A 104 -21.66 15.24 -3.82
C PRO A 104 -20.14 15.01 -3.81
N ASP A 105 -19.53 15.07 -2.62
CA ASP A 105 -18.10 14.86 -2.41
C ASP A 105 -17.83 13.70 -1.44
N THR A 106 -18.78 12.77 -1.27
CA THR A 106 -18.64 11.68 -0.30
C THR A 106 -19.02 10.33 -0.90
N GLN A 107 -18.11 9.37 -0.76
CA GLN A 107 -18.22 8.02 -1.31
C GLN A 107 -17.98 6.99 -0.23
N ILE A 108 -18.79 5.94 -0.18
CA ILE A 108 -18.59 4.82 0.75
C ILE A 108 -17.57 3.85 0.17
N ASN A 109 -16.46 3.62 0.87
CA ASN A 109 -15.43 2.65 0.46
C ASN A 109 -15.48 1.32 1.21
N TYR A 110 -16.21 1.26 2.33
CA TYR A 110 -16.46 0.02 3.08
C TYR A 110 -17.79 0.12 3.80
N GLY A 111 -18.56 -0.97 3.81
CA GLY A 111 -19.93 -0.97 4.33
C GLY A 111 -20.91 -0.26 3.38
N PRO A 112 -22.02 0.28 3.91
CA PRO A 112 -22.41 0.27 5.32
C PRO A 112 -22.83 -1.14 5.76
N TYR A 113 -22.31 -1.61 6.89
CA TYR A 113 -22.67 -2.89 7.47
C TYR A 113 -23.28 -2.73 8.84
N ASP A 114 -24.35 -3.48 9.09
CA ASP A 114 -24.95 -3.65 10.39
C ASP A 114 -25.27 -5.13 10.59
N TYR A 115 -24.82 -5.70 11.70
CA TYR A 115 -24.93 -7.14 11.90
C TYR A 115 -24.96 -7.55 13.38
N PRO A 116 -25.72 -8.60 13.73
CA PRO A 116 -25.61 -9.24 15.03
C PRO A 116 -24.33 -10.06 15.09
N VAL A 117 -23.59 -9.97 16.20
CA VAL A 117 -22.44 -10.85 16.45
C VAL A 117 -22.89 -12.08 17.22
N VAL A 118 -23.49 -11.86 18.39
CA VAL A 118 -23.98 -12.96 19.22
C VAL A 118 -25.02 -12.45 20.21
N ARG A 119 -25.95 -13.34 20.58
CA ARG A 119 -26.85 -13.17 21.72
C ARG A 119 -26.59 -14.26 22.73
N LEU A 120 -26.00 -13.89 23.85
CA LEU A 120 -25.60 -14.81 24.90
C LEU A 120 -26.64 -14.81 26.01
N ARG A 121 -27.11 -15.99 26.40
CA ARG A 121 -27.90 -16.20 27.61
C ARG A 121 -27.03 -16.84 28.68
N ARG A 122 -27.33 -16.53 29.94
CA ARG A 122 -26.66 -17.17 31.07
C ARG A 122 -26.86 -18.69 30.99
N PRO A 123 -25.80 -19.50 31.11
CA PRO A 123 -25.93 -20.94 31.28
C PRO A 123 -26.78 -21.22 32.53
N SER A 124 -27.90 -21.93 32.40
CA SER A 124 -28.73 -22.24 33.56
C SER A 124 -28.20 -23.48 34.27
N ASP A 125 -27.97 -23.42 35.59
CA ASP A 125 -27.63 -24.59 36.41
C ASP A 125 -28.80 -25.60 36.55
N HIS A 126 -29.98 -25.26 36.00
CA HIS A 126 -31.25 -25.96 36.27
C HIS A 126 -32.12 -26.25 35.05
N SER A 127 -31.58 -26.28 33.82
CA SER A 127 -32.34 -26.84 32.70
C SER A 127 -32.42 -28.37 32.78
N ASN A 128 -33.32 -28.88 33.62
CA ASN A 128 -34.03 -30.16 33.39
C ASN A 128 -35.01 -30.03 32.19
N ALA A 129 -34.63 -29.26 31.17
CA ALA A 129 -35.35 -29.12 29.93
C ALA A 129 -34.53 -29.83 28.86
N SER A 130 -35.16 -30.81 28.25
CA SER A 130 -34.72 -31.69 27.18
C SER A 130 -34.39 -30.94 25.87
N SER A 131 -33.44 -30.01 25.91
CA SER A 131 -32.82 -29.43 24.72
C SER A 131 -31.32 -29.49 24.90
N THR A 132 -30.73 -30.54 24.34
CA THR A 132 -29.33 -30.63 23.91
C THR A 132 -29.03 -29.56 22.83
N GLU A 133 -29.31 -28.29 23.12
CA GLU A 133 -28.69 -27.20 22.36
C GLU A 133 -27.31 -27.00 22.98
N GLU A 134 -26.35 -27.73 22.42
CA GLU A 134 -24.93 -27.51 22.66
C GLU A 134 -24.67 -26.02 22.43
N LEU A 135 -24.30 -25.28 23.49
CA LEU A 135 -24.08 -23.84 23.40
C LEU A 135 -23.01 -23.59 22.33
N GLU A 136 -23.40 -22.98 21.21
CA GLU A 136 -22.50 -22.80 20.09
C GLU A 136 -21.28 -21.96 20.52
N PRO A 137 -20.06 -22.41 20.17
CA PRO A 137 -18.86 -21.67 20.51
C PRO A 137 -18.86 -20.32 19.78
N VAL A 138 -18.51 -19.26 20.50
CA VAL A 138 -18.55 -17.89 19.98
C VAL A 138 -17.29 -17.64 19.13
N PRO A 139 -17.38 -17.06 17.93
CA PRO A 139 -16.20 -16.79 17.11
C PRO A 139 -15.23 -15.84 17.82
N LEU A 140 -13.93 -16.11 17.78
CA LEU A 140 -12.91 -15.26 18.40
C LEU A 140 -12.68 -13.95 17.62
N TRP A 141 -12.89 -13.99 16.29
CA TRP A 141 -12.57 -12.88 15.39
C TRP A 141 -13.16 -11.52 15.81
N PRO A 142 -14.47 -11.41 16.11
CA PRO A 142 -15.09 -10.15 16.53
C PRO A 142 -14.50 -9.58 17.82
N TYR A 143 -13.87 -10.40 18.66
CA TYR A 143 -13.35 -9.97 19.97
C TYR A 143 -11.85 -9.70 19.97
N LYS A 144 -11.10 -10.18 18.97
CA LYS A 144 -9.64 -10.06 18.94
C LYS A 144 -9.08 -9.37 17.69
N TYR A 145 -9.63 -9.68 16.52
CA TYR A 145 -9.00 -9.36 15.24
C TYR A 145 -9.70 -8.23 14.50
N ASP A 146 -11.02 -8.16 14.67
CA ASP A 146 -11.91 -7.16 14.09
C ASP A 146 -11.57 -5.72 14.52
N THR A 147 -11.89 -4.73 13.70
CA THR A 147 -11.74 -3.29 14.01
C THR A 147 -12.52 -2.92 15.28
N LEU A 148 -13.77 -3.36 15.35
CA LEU A 148 -14.70 -3.15 16.47
C LEU A 148 -14.28 -3.89 17.76
N SER A 149 -13.30 -4.79 17.68
CA SER A 149 -12.66 -5.39 18.87
C SER A 149 -11.72 -4.43 19.59
N ILE A 150 -11.17 -3.43 18.89
CA ILE A 150 -10.16 -2.53 19.45
C ILE A 150 -10.78 -1.66 20.56
N PRO A 151 -11.94 -1.00 20.37
CA PRO A 151 -12.61 -0.23 21.42
C PRO A 151 -12.89 -1.05 22.68
N THR A 152 -13.43 -2.27 22.54
CA THR A 152 -13.81 -3.11 23.68
C THR A 152 -12.58 -3.60 24.46
N ARG A 153 -11.55 -4.08 23.76
CA ARG A 153 -10.28 -4.49 24.39
C ARG A 153 -9.56 -3.33 25.05
N SER A 154 -9.62 -2.14 24.46
CA SER A 154 -8.96 -0.94 25.02
C SER A 154 -9.66 -0.51 26.31
N LEU A 155 -10.99 -0.50 26.30
CA LEU A 155 -11.77 -0.21 27.50
C LEU A 155 -11.54 -1.27 28.59
N ALA A 156 -11.51 -2.55 28.23
CA ALA A 156 -11.21 -3.64 29.15
C ALA A 156 -9.80 -3.53 29.77
N THR A 157 -8.80 -3.18 28.96
CA THR A 157 -7.41 -2.99 29.40
C THR A 157 -7.30 -1.79 30.33
N TYR A 158 -7.92 -0.65 29.97
CA TYR A 158 -7.91 0.56 30.78
C TYR A 158 -8.59 0.36 32.13
N LEU A 159 -9.75 -0.31 32.15
CA LEU A 159 -10.51 -0.61 33.37
C LEU A 159 -10.01 -1.84 34.12
N ASN A 160 -8.94 -2.49 33.65
CA ASN A 160 -8.35 -3.70 34.23
C ASN A 160 -9.37 -4.83 34.47
N VAL A 161 -10.17 -5.15 33.44
CA VAL A 161 -11.21 -6.18 33.49
C VAL A 161 -10.60 -7.57 33.40
N SER A 162 -10.50 -8.28 34.54
CA SER A 162 -9.85 -9.59 34.64
C SER A 162 -10.57 -10.73 33.90
N SER A 163 -11.87 -10.59 33.61
CA SER A 163 -12.63 -11.60 32.89
C SER A 163 -12.26 -11.70 31.40
N TYR A 164 -11.58 -10.68 30.84
CA TYR A 164 -11.06 -10.74 29.48
C TYR A 164 -9.97 -11.82 29.36
N PRO A 165 -10.11 -12.79 28.45
CA PRO A 165 -9.05 -13.76 28.24
C PRO A 165 -7.75 -13.07 27.79
N ARG A 166 -6.64 -13.41 28.46
CA ARG A 166 -5.30 -12.86 28.14
C ARG A 166 -4.93 -12.98 26.65
N CYS A 167 -5.45 -14.01 25.97
CA CYS A 167 -5.17 -14.20 24.54
C CYS A 167 -5.93 -13.23 23.62
N VAL A 168 -7.13 -12.78 24.05
CA VAL A 168 -7.92 -11.73 23.38
C VAL A 168 -7.20 -10.38 23.50
N LEU A 169 -6.56 -10.13 24.64
CA LEU A 169 -5.76 -8.92 24.90
C LEU A 169 -4.34 -8.96 24.28
N TYR A 170 -4.01 -9.98 23.47
CA TYR A 170 -2.67 -10.17 22.87
C TYR A 170 -1.52 -10.36 23.89
N GLU A 171 -1.82 -10.70 25.14
CA GLU A 171 -0.80 -11.04 26.15
C GLU A 171 -0.25 -12.47 25.97
N ARG A 172 -1.01 -13.33 25.27
CA ARG A 172 -0.61 -14.69 24.88
C ARG A 172 -1.27 -15.09 23.55
N GLU A 173 -0.77 -16.14 22.91
CA GLU A 173 -1.42 -16.72 21.73
C GLU A 173 -2.72 -17.44 22.10
N CYS A 174 -3.73 -17.40 21.22
CA CYS A 174 -4.95 -18.18 21.42
C CYS A 174 -4.73 -19.57 20.80
N VAL A 175 -5.16 -20.62 21.50
CA VAL A 175 -5.00 -22.02 21.05
C VAL A 175 -6.12 -22.41 20.07
N VAL A 176 -7.27 -21.78 20.21
CA VAL A 176 -8.49 -22.04 19.43
C VAL A 176 -9.05 -20.73 18.88
N ASP A 177 -9.73 -20.80 17.74
CA ASP A 177 -10.34 -19.66 17.04
C ASP A 177 -11.77 -19.34 17.53
N THR A 178 -12.16 -19.93 18.66
CA THR A 178 -13.44 -19.71 19.31
C THR A 178 -13.30 -19.42 20.80
N LEU A 179 -14.29 -18.76 21.37
CA LEU A 179 -14.47 -18.52 22.78
C LEU A 179 -15.60 -19.41 23.29
N ASP A 180 -15.38 -20.00 24.46
CA ASP A 180 -16.44 -20.68 25.19
C ASP A 180 -17.60 -19.69 25.48
N HIS A 181 -18.84 -20.15 25.31
CA HIS A 181 -20.04 -19.33 25.50
C HIS A 181 -20.09 -18.67 26.88
N GLY A 182 -19.82 -19.45 27.93
CA GLY A 182 -19.79 -18.94 29.30
C GLY A 182 -18.70 -17.90 29.50
N LYS A 183 -17.53 -18.12 28.90
CA LYS A 183 -16.42 -17.16 28.97
C LYS A 183 -16.71 -15.86 28.21
N ALA A 184 -17.33 -15.93 27.03
CA ALA A 184 -17.76 -14.75 26.29
C ALA A 184 -18.82 -13.95 27.07
N PHE A 185 -19.77 -14.64 27.71
CA PHE A 185 -20.79 -14.03 28.55
C PHE A 185 -20.17 -13.28 29.74
N GLU A 186 -19.29 -13.94 30.49
CA GLU A 186 -18.60 -13.36 31.65
C GLU A 186 -17.75 -12.14 31.24
N MET A 187 -17.03 -12.25 30.11
CA MET A 187 -16.20 -11.20 29.55
C MET A 187 -16.99 -9.92 29.26
N LEU A 188 -18.13 -10.05 28.56
CA LEU A 188 -18.96 -8.91 28.19
C LEU A 188 -19.71 -8.33 29.41
N ASP A 189 -20.22 -9.17 30.31
CA ASP A 189 -20.88 -8.71 31.53
C ASP A 189 -19.93 -7.90 32.44
N ALA A 190 -18.70 -8.39 32.59
CA ALA A 190 -17.67 -7.73 33.38
C ALA A 190 -17.27 -6.37 32.78
N LEU A 191 -17.20 -6.26 31.44
CA LEU A 191 -16.92 -4.99 30.76
C LEU A 191 -18.01 -3.96 31.06
N ILE A 192 -19.28 -4.34 30.90
CA ILE A 192 -20.42 -3.42 31.13
C ILE A 192 -20.45 -3.01 32.60
N THR A 193 -20.20 -3.95 33.51
CA THR A 193 -20.10 -3.68 34.96
C THR A 193 -18.98 -2.72 35.30
N ALA A 194 -17.77 -2.92 34.77
CA ALA A 194 -16.64 -2.04 35.00
C ALA A 194 -16.90 -0.63 34.44
N THR A 195 -17.47 -0.55 33.24
CA THR A 195 -17.83 0.71 32.59
C THR A 195 -18.89 1.49 33.39
N ALA A 196 -19.89 0.78 33.92
CA ALA A 196 -20.91 1.39 34.76
C ALA A 196 -20.33 2.03 36.04
N ARG A 197 -19.34 1.37 36.66
CA ARG A 197 -18.65 1.92 37.84
C ARG A 197 -17.89 3.20 37.51
N GLU A 198 -17.18 3.22 36.37
CA GLU A 198 -16.41 4.38 35.92
C GLU A 198 -17.31 5.58 35.61
N ILE A 199 -18.40 5.36 34.87
CA ILE A 199 -19.34 6.43 34.47
C ILE A 199 -20.13 6.96 35.69
N ALA A 200 -20.47 6.10 36.64
CA ALA A 200 -21.12 6.51 37.89
C ALA A 200 -20.23 7.47 38.71
N GLY A 201 -18.90 7.29 38.67
CA GLY A 201 -17.94 8.16 39.36
C GLY A 201 -17.76 9.54 38.71
N THR A 202 -18.10 9.70 37.43
CA THR A 202 -17.76 10.88 36.61
C THR A 202 -18.96 11.77 36.24
N SER A 203 -20.02 11.76 37.08
CA SER A 203 -21.24 12.56 36.88
C SER A 203 -22.06 12.21 35.63
N SER A 204 -22.10 10.93 35.23
CA SER A 204 -22.84 10.45 34.05
C SER A 204 -22.37 11.05 32.71
N MET A 205 -21.13 11.54 32.66
CA MET A 205 -20.49 11.95 31.41
C MET A 205 -19.96 10.72 30.66
N PRO A 206 -19.96 10.72 29.33
CA PRO A 206 -19.37 9.63 28.57
C PRO A 206 -17.86 9.58 28.79
N PHE A 207 -17.31 8.38 28.83
CA PHE A 207 -15.88 8.17 28.92
C PHE A 207 -15.26 8.24 27.52
N VAL A 208 -14.31 9.16 27.32
CA VAL A 208 -13.68 9.40 26.01
C VAL A 208 -12.20 9.07 26.11
N PHE A 209 -11.67 8.33 25.14
CA PHE A 209 -10.26 7.95 25.13
C PHE A 209 -9.71 7.80 23.71
N LEU A 210 -8.41 8.04 23.56
CA LEU A 210 -7.66 7.71 22.36
C LEU A 210 -7.00 6.35 22.55
N THR A 211 -7.13 5.50 21.55
CA THR A 211 -6.43 4.22 21.49
C THR A 211 -5.41 4.26 20.39
N LYS A 212 -4.16 3.93 20.70
CA LYS A 212 -3.14 3.62 19.71
C LYS A 212 -2.98 2.10 19.65
N SER A 213 -3.20 1.53 18.48
CA SER A 213 -3.10 0.09 18.21
C SER A 213 -2.15 -0.19 17.07
N LYS A 214 -1.58 -1.39 17.00
CA LYS A 214 -0.92 -1.88 15.79
C LYS A 214 -1.98 -2.19 14.74
N TRP A 215 -1.59 -2.12 13.47
CA TRP A 215 -2.42 -2.60 12.38
C TRP A 215 -1.56 -3.33 11.36
N ILE A 216 -1.55 -4.66 11.48
CA ILE A 216 -0.83 -5.55 10.58
C ILE A 216 -1.84 -6.53 10.03
N ASP A 217 -1.81 -6.76 8.72
CA ASP A 217 -2.77 -7.54 7.97
C ASP A 217 -2.23 -7.98 6.60
N ARG A 218 -1.23 -7.27 6.07
CA ARG A 218 -0.66 -7.51 4.74
C ARG A 218 0.81 -7.91 4.81
N LEU A 219 1.26 -8.62 3.78
CA LEU A 219 2.63 -9.11 3.66
C LEU A 219 3.66 -7.99 3.85
N TYR A 220 3.44 -6.83 3.24
CA TYR A 220 4.37 -5.71 3.35
C TYR A 220 4.54 -5.20 4.78
N GLN A 221 3.49 -5.24 5.61
CA GLN A 221 3.51 -4.78 7.00
C GLN A 221 4.28 -5.79 7.88
N ILE A 222 4.22 -7.08 7.53
CA ILE A 222 5.07 -8.09 8.15
C ILE A 222 6.54 -7.83 7.82
N ILE A 223 6.85 -7.58 6.55
CA ILE A 223 8.21 -7.27 6.11
C ILE A 223 8.70 -5.99 6.79
N SER A 224 7.86 -4.95 6.85
CA SER A 224 8.20 -3.68 7.50
C SER A 224 8.45 -3.84 9.00
N LYS A 225 7.65 -4.67 9.70
CA LYS A 225 7.84 -4.99 11.13
C LYS A 225 9.22 -5.59 11.38
N ARG A 226 9.74 -6.43 10.47
CA ARG A 226 11.07 -7.05 10.61
C ARG A 226 12.22 -6.04 10.50
N VAL A 227 12.01 -4.93 9.81
CA VAL A 227 13.00 -3.84 9.72
C VAL A 227 12.74 -2.70 10.72
N GLY A 228 11.87 -2.93 11.71
CA GLY A 228 11.58 -1.97 12.78
C GLY A 228 10.51 -0.92 12.45
N ILE A 229 9.82 -1.04 11.31
CA ILE A 229 8.76 -0.13 10.90
C ILE A 229 7.41 -0.76 11.23
N VAL A 230 6.74 -0.26 12.28
CA VAL A 230 5.44 -0.75 12.74
C VAL A 230 4.35 0.28 12.46
N TYR A 231 3.29 -0.17 11.80
CA TYR A 231 2.11 0.64 11.53
C TYR A 231 1.25 0.74 12.78
N HIS A 232 0.86 1.98 13.08
CA HIS A 232 -0.02 2.28 14.19
C HIS A 232 -1.25 3.03 13.68
N GLU A 233 -2.40 2.64 14.21
CA GLU A 233 -3.65 3.35 14.01
C GLU A 233 -4.06 3.99 15.34
N VAL A 234 -4.59 5.20 15.24
CA VAL A 234 -5.13 5.93 16.37
C VAL A 234 -6.63 6.06 16.18
N ARG A 235 -7.40 5.72 17.22
CA ARG A 235 -8.86 5.80 17.23
C ARG A 235 -9.33 6.65 18.40
N LEU A 236 -10.29 7.54 18.16
CA LEU A 236 -11.02 8.21 19.21
C LEU A 236 -12.27 7.38 19.52
N THR A 237 -12.41 6.97 20.77
CA THR A 237 -13.56 6.19 21.23
C THR A 237 -14.31 6.92 22.33
N GLN A 238 -15.64 6.87 22.26
CA GLN A 238 -16.55 7.33 23.30
C GLN A 238 -17.41 6.16 23.77
N ALA A 239 -17.35 5.90 25.07
CA ALA A 239 -18.21 4.95 25.75
C ALA A 239 -19.39 5.68 26.40
N PHE A 240 -20.60 5.28 26.02
CA PHE A 240 -21.85 5.79 26.57
C PHE A 240 -22.63 4.64 27.21
N LEU A 241 -23.16 4.85 28.42
CA LEU A 241 -23.99 3.86 29.10
C LEU A 241 -25.37 4.42 29.39
N GLY A 242 -26.38 3.80 28.80
CA GLY A 242 -27.79 4.08 29.05
C GLY A 242 -28.39 3.10 30.05
N HIS A 243 -29.11 3.62 31.05
CA HIS A 243 -29.84 2.79 32.02
C HIS A 243 -31.35 2.94 31.84
N LEU A 244 -32.07 1.82 31.71
CA LEU A 244 -33.53 1.79 31.64
C LEU A 244 -34.11 0.94 32.77
N PRO A 245 -34.83 1.54 33.73
CA PRO A 245 -35.50 0.78 34.76
C PRO A 245 -36.64 -0.06 34.18
N ARG A 246 -36.96 -1.18 34.85
CA ARG A 246 -37.95 -2.19 34.44
C ARG A 246 -39.30 -1.58 34.00
N ASN A 247 -39.79 -0.57 34.71
CA ASN A 247 -41.10 0.05 34.47
C ASN A 247 -41.07 1.30 33.57
N SER A 248 -39.93 1.64 32.96
CA SER A 248 -39.84 2.84 32.13
C SER A 248 -40.37 2.58 30.72
N THR A 249 -41.45 3.24 30.32
CA THR A 249 -41.91 3.23 28.92
C THR A 249 -41.19 4.27 28.05
N SER A 250 -40.32 5.08 28.64
CA SER A 250 -39.60 6.12 27.92
C SER A 250 -38.53 5.54 27.00
N PRO A 251 -38.35 6.08 25.79
CA PRO A 251 -37.19 5.77 24.96
C PRO A 251 -35.91 6.20 25.68
N LEU A 252 -34.79 5.56 25.35
CA LEU A 252 -33.48 5.91 25.91
C LEU A 252 -33.08 7.33 25.49
N GLY A 253 -33.52 7.78 24.31
CA GLY A 253 -33.24 9.11 23.78
C GLY A 253 -31.77 9.28 23.40
N LEU A 254 -31.13 8.23 22.84
CA LEU A 254 -29.69 8.19 22.54
C LEU A 254 -29.20 9.42 21.76
N CYS A 255 -29.96 9.81 20.74
CA CYS A 255 -29.67 10.97 19.90
C CYS A 255 -30.59 12.17 20.16
N HIS A 256 -31.40 12.13 21.23
CA HIS A 256 -32.30 13.23 21.58
C HIS A 256 -31.70 14.11 22.67
N ARG A 257 -31.57 15.43 22.41
CA ARG A 257 -31.08 16.37 23.43
C ARG A 257 -32.13 16.60 24.52
N GLN A 258 -32.16 15.77 25.55
CA GLN A 258 -32.93 16.04 26.76
C GLN A 258 -32.13 16.97 27.69
N CYS A 259 -32.13 18.26 27.39
CA CYS A 259 -31.58 19.26 28.30
C CYS A 259 -32.52 19.43 29.50
N ARG A 260 -32.09 18.99 30.69
CA ARG A 260 -32.83 19.26 31.94
C ARG A 260 -32.66 20.73 32.32
N GLY A 261 -33.68 21.57 32.06
CA GLY A 261 -33.79 22.89 32.71
C GLY A 261 -34.59 23.95 31.96
N ARG A 262 -35.84 24.17 32.37
CA ARG A 262 -36.53 25.47 32.27
C ARG A 262 -35.90 26.42 33.31
N SER A 263 -34.76 27.02 33.01
CA SER A 263 -34.34 28.24 33.73
C SER A 263 -33.45 29.08 32.85
N ARG A 264 -33.90 30.31 32.53
CA ARG A 264 -33.21 31.29 31.68
C ARG A 264 -31.87 31.79 32.25
N GLN A 265 -31.39 31.26 33.37
CA GLN A 265 -30.25 31.82 34.11
C GLN A 265 -29.23 30.82 34.65
N ALA A 266 -29.28 29.53 34.28
CA ALA A 266 -28.21 28.59 34.63
C ALA A 266 -27.69 27.89 33.37
N THR A 267 -26.41 28.08 33.07
CA THR A 267 -25.60 27.35 32.08
C THR A 267 -25.45 25.87 32.49
N THR A 268 -26.57 25.17 32.64
CA THR A 268 -26.59 23.73 32.86
C THR A 268 -26.30 23.05 31.52
N ALA A 269 -25.06 22.60 31.37
CA ALA A 269 -24.57 21.95 30.16
C ALA A 269 -25.44 20.73 29.84
N CYS A 270 -26.03 20.69 28.64
CA CYS A 270 -26.71 19.49 28.17
C CYS A 270 -25.68 18.34 28.09
N PRO A 271 -26.07 17.10 28.44
CA PRO A 271 -25.17 15.96 28.32
C PRO A 271 -24.67 15.85 26.86
N PRO A 272 -23.36 15.59 26.66
CA PRO A 272 -22.81 15.44 25.33
C PRO A 272 -23.43 14.21 24.65
N LEU A 273 -23.86 14.39 23.40
CA LEU A 273 -24.40 13.30 22.59
C LEU A 273 -23.28 12.37 22.11
N PRO A 274 -23.59 11.09 21.84
CA PRO A 274 -22.69 10.23 21.08
C PRO A 274 -22.30 10.85 19.73
N PHE A 275 -21.05 10.70 19.30
CA PHE A 275 -20.57 11.30 18.04
C PHE A 275 -21.37 10.84 16.82
N PHE A 276 -21.86 9.60 16.81
CA PHE A 276 -22.68 9.07 15.70
C PHE A 276 -24.07 9.72 15.59
N CYS A 277 -24.51 10.51 16.58
CA CYS A 277 -25.74 11.29 16.48
C CYS A 277 -25.55 12.58 15.66
N ALA A 278 -24.31 12.98 15.39
CA ALA A 278 -23.94 14.19 14.65
C ALA A 278 -23.37 13.88 13.25
N LEU A 279 -23.60 12.66 12.74
CA LEU A 279 -23.10 12.25 11.43
C LEU A 279 -23.71 13.10 10.33
N THR A 280 -22.86 13.63 9.46
CA THR A 280 -23.25 14.48 8.33
C THR A 280 -23.84 13.68 7.18
N VAL A 281 -23.39 12.43 7.02
CA VAL A 281 -23.83 11.51 5.98
C VAL A 281 -24.87 10.56 6.56
N SER A 282 -26.07 10.53 5.98
CA SER A 282 -27.15 9.65 6.43
C SER A 282 -26.75 8.18 6.34
N TRP A 283 -27.22 7.39 7.29
CA TRP A 283 -27.07 5.94 7.30
C TRP A 283 -28.47 5.33 7.46
N PRO A 284 -29.22 5.15 6.36
CA PRO A 284 -30.53 4.52 6.41
C PRO A 284 -30.37 3.04 6.72
N LEU A 285 -31.01 2.57 7.79
CA LEU A 285 -31.05 1.17 8.19
C LEU A 285 -32.45 0.61 8.03
N GLN A 286 -32.56 -0.69 7.75
CA GLN A 286 -33.85 -1.36 7.72
C GLN A 286 -34.39 -1.51 9.15
N HIS A 287 -35.68 -1.19 9.36
CA HIS A 287 -36.27 -1.31 10.69
C HIS A 287 -36.24 -2.78 11.19
N PRO A 288 -35.78 -3.07 12.43
CA PRO A 288 -35.55 -4.45 12.90
C PRO A 288 -36.79 -5.36 12.86
N THR A 289 -37.98 -4.78 12.97
CA THR A 289 -39.26 -5.50 13.06
C THR A 289 -40.20 -5.27 11.87
N ARG A 290 -39.88 -4.36 10.95
CA ARG A 290 -40.77 -4.01 9.84
C ARG A 290 -40.13 -4.41 8.53
N ASN A 291 -40.70 -5.43 7.88
CA ASN A 291 -40.23 -5.93 6.58
C ASN A 291 -40.57 -5.01 5.40
N ASP A 292 -41.19 -3.85 5.64
CA ASP A 292 -41.40 -2.85 4.60
C ASP A 292 -40.06 -2.17 4.29
N SER A 293 -39.48 -2.48 3.13
CA SER A 293 -38.25 -1.86 2.61
C SER A 293 -38.30 -0.33 2.48
N ALA A 294 -39.49 0.28 2.62
CA ALA A 294 -39.71 1.72 2.63
C ALA A 294 -39.49 2.40 3.99
N ALA A 295 -39.35 1.65 5.10
CA ALA A 295 -39.20 2.19 6.44
C ALA A 295 -37.71 2.25 6.85
N SER A 296 -36.91 3.05 6.14
CA SER A 296 -35.54 3.33 6.56
C SER A 296 -35.52 4.18 7.83
N VAL A 297 -34.77 3.76 8.84
CA VAL A 297 -34.61 4.49 10.11
C VAL A 297 -33.19 5.01 10.30
N SER A 298 -33.02 6.00 11.16
CA SER A 298 -31.70 6.46 11.58
C SER A 298 -31.02 5.42 12.47
N MET A 299 -29.70 5.48 12.60
CA MET A 299 -28.94 4.58 13.46
C MET A 299 -29.40 4.61 14.92
N GLY A 300 -29.65 5.80 15.47
CA GLY A 300 -30.16 5.94 16.84
C GLY A 300 -31.53 5.27 17.00
N ASP A 301 -32.44 5.48 16.05
CA ASP A 301 -33.77 4.87 16.08
C ASP A 301 -33.70 3.34 15.91
N HIS A 302 -32.77 2.85 15.08
CA HIS A 302 -32.53 1.42 14.89
C HIS A 302 -32.08 0.75 16.20
N MET A 303 -31.12 1.36 16.90
CA MET A 303 -30.64 0.89 18.20
C MET A 303 -31.77 0.87 19.24
N GLU A 304 -32.60 1.92 19.29
CA GLU A 304 -33.73 1.99 20.21
C GLU A 304 -34.82 0.97 19.88
N ALA A 305 -35.12 0.77 18.59
CA ALA A 305 -36.08 -0.24 18.13
C ALA A 305 -35.62 -1.66 18.49
N ARG A 306 -34.32 -1.96 18.34
CA ARG A 306 -33.75 -3.25 18.75
C ARG A 306 -33.83 -3.46 20.26
N LEU A 307 -33.51 -2.42 21.04
CA LEU A 307 -33.67 -2.47 22.50
C LEU A 307 -35.13 -2.70 22.89
N ALA A 308 -36.08 -2.01 22.26
CA ALA A 308 -37.51 -2.20 22.49
C ALA A 308 -37.97 -3.64 22.17
N GLN A 309 -37.45 -4.24 21.09
CA GLN A 309 -37.71 -5.63 20.73
C GLN A 309 -37.24 -6.60 21.81
N ILE A 310 -36.00 -6.46 22.29
CA ILE A 310 -35.46 -7.34 23.34
C ILE A 310 -36.22 -7.14 24.66
N ARG A 311 -36.64 -5.91 24.96
CA ARG A 311 -37.49 -5.62 26.13
C ARG A 311 -38.86 -6.29 26.06
N ALA A 312 -39.45 -6.36 24.87
CA ALA A 312 -40.70 -7.07 24.67
C ALA A 312 -40.53 -8.59 24.84
N GLU A 313 -39.37 -9.14 24.48
CA GLU A 313 -39.02 -10.55 24.71
C GLU A 313 -38.80 -10.87 26.20
N PHE A 314 -38.17 -9.96 26.97
CA PHE A 314 -37.88 -10.16 28.40
C PHE A 314 -38.40 -9.01 29.29
N PRO A 315 -39.73 -8.90 29.51
CA PRO A 315 -40.33 -7.77 30.23
C PRO A 315 -40.01 -7.73 31.75
N HIS A 316 -39.47 -8.82 32.30
CA HIS A 316 -39.13 -8.92 33.72
C HIS A 316 -37.72 -8.40 34.05
N LEU A 317 -36.89 -8.14 33.03
CA LEU A 317 -35.51 -7.69 33.19
C LEU A 317 -35.40 -6.17 33.21
N ARG A 318 -34.38 -5.67 33.92
CA ARG A 318 -33.86 -4.31 33.80
C ARG A 318 -32.82 -4.29 32.68
N PHE A 319 -32.81 -3.23 31.87
CA PHE A 319 -31.90 -3.13 30.73
C PHE A 319 -30.88 -2.01 30.86
N GLU A 320 -29.68 -2.32 30.39
CA GLU A 320 -28.60 -1.35 30.22
C GLU A 320 -28.03 -1.51 28.82
N MET A 321 -27.66 -0.39 28.20
CA MET A 321 -27.11 -0.37 26.86
C MET A 321 -25.77 0.36 26.88
N LEU A 322 -24.68 -0.37 26.66
CA LEU A 322 -23.36 0.19 26.45
C LEU A 322 -23.16 0.41 24.95
N THR A 323 -22.92 1.65 24.56
CA THR A 323 -22.57 2.01 23.19
C THR A 323 -21.13 2.50 23.16
N LEU A 324 -20.30 1.85 22.34
CA LEU A 324 -18.94 2.30 22.03
C LEU A 324 -18.95 2.86 20.62
N ALA A 325 -18.72 4.16 20.51
CA ALA A 325 -18.60 4.84 19.22
C ALA A 325 -17.12 5.18 18.99
N SER A 326 -16.54 4.59 17.95
CA SER A 326 -15.14 4.80 17.57
C SER A 326 -15.03 5.43 16.19
N GLN A 327 -14.06 6.31 16.04
CA GLN A 327 -13.71 6.93 14.76
C GLN A 327 -12.20 6.97 14.59
N TYR A 328 -11.73 6.88 13.34
CA TYR A 328 -10.30 7.02 13.05
C TYR A 328 -9.82 8.43 13.40
N GLY A 329 -8.79 8.50 14.24
CA GLY A 329 -8.15 9.73 14.68
C GLY A 329 -6.87 9.95 13.91
N TYR A 330 -6.93 10.59 12.74
CA TYR A 330 -5.71 11.01 12.05
C TYR A 330 -5.14 12.27 12.73
N THR A 331 -4.11 12.09 13.55
CA THR A 331 -3.29 13.21 14.00
C THR A 331 -2.31 13.56 12.89
N SER A 332 -2.68 14.47 11.98
CA SER A 332 -1.68 15.01 11.04
C SER A 332 -0.61 15.76 11.86
N LYS A 333 0.57 15.14 11.98
CA LYS A 333 1.79 15.87 12.32
C LYS A 333 2.07 16.77 11.13
N ARG A 334 1.81 18.09 11.27
CA ARG A 334 2.18 19.19 10.35
C ARG A 334 2.91 18.67 9.10
N SER A 335 2.15 18.38 8.05
CA SER A 335 2.69 18.15 6.70
C SER A 335 3.77 19.18 6.43
N THR A 336 4.96 18.71 6.07
CA THR A 336 6.06 19.59 5.67
C THR A 336 5.65 20.39 4.43
N TRP A 337 6.06 21.64 4.36
CA TRP A 337 5.71 22.63 3.32
C TRP A 337 5.93 22.16 1.87
N LEU A 338 6.75 21.13 1.64
CA LEU A 338 7.01 20.52 0.34
C LEU A 338 5.82 19.73 -0.22
N TRP A 339 4.87 19.30 0.63
CA TRP A 339 3.83 18.32 0.26
C TRP A 339 2.40 18.84 0.40
N SER A 340 2.21 20.03 0.99
CA SER A 340 0.90 20.67 1.20
C SER A 340 0.35 21.43 -0.03
N GLY A 341 1.10 21.51 -1.13
CA GLY A 341 0.73 22.33 -2.30
C GLY A 341 -0.37 21.76 -3.20
N LEU A 342 -0.87 20.54 -2.94
CA LEU A 342 -1.88 19.86 -3.74
C LEU A 342 -3.11 19.50 -2.90
N GLU A 343 -3.81 20.52 -2.40
CA GLU A 343 -5.08 20.35 -1.67
C GLU A 343 -6.11 19.55 -2.50
N ALA A 344 -6.14 19.76 -3.82
CA ALA A 344 -7.01 19.01 -4.75
C ALA A 344 -6.76 17.49 -4.76
N ALA A 345 -5.57 17.04 -4.35
CA ALA A 345 -5.27 15.61 -4.24
C ALA A 345 -5.59 15.04 -2.85
N SER A 346 -5.81 15.88 -1.84
CA SER A 346 -6.16 15.42 -0.49
C SER A 346 -7.55 14.81 -0.42
N PHE A 347 -7.71 13.82 0.44
CA PHE A 347 -9.00 13.21 0.75
C PHE A 347 -9.13 13.06 2.27
N ASN A 348 -10.36 13.09 2.75
CA ASN A 348 -10.66 12.80 4.15
C ASN A 348 -11.22 11.40 4.24
N GLU A 349 -10.51 10.48 4.88
CA GLU A 349 -11.08 9.17 5.21
C GLU A 349 -11.69 9.23 6.60
N ARG A 350 -12.94 8.80 6.71
CA ARG A 350 -13.63 8.67 7.99
C ARG A 350 -14.22 7.27 8.09
N GLY A 351 -13.77 6.56 9.11
CA GLY A 351 -14.38 5.30 9.50
C GLY A 351 -15.18 5.51 10.77
N GLU A 352 -16.37 4.95 10.77
CA GLU A 352 -17.31 4.95 11.87
C GLU A 352 -17.53 3.50 12.29
N GLU A 353 -17.17 3.22 13.53
CA GLU A 353 -17.22 1.89 14.12
C GLU A 353 -18.05 2.01 15.40
N ILE A 354 -19.29 1.51 15.38
CA ILE A 354 -20.19 1.55 16.53
C ILE A 354 -20.51 0.12 16.98
N LEU A 355 -20.35 -0.12 18.28
CA LEU A 355 -20.71 -1.36 18.93
C LEU A 355 -21.74 -1.09 20.02
N THR A 356 -22.77 -1.93 20.06
CA THR A 356 -23.84 -1.85 21.08
C THR A 356 -23.94 -3.17 21.82
N LEU A 357 -23.79 -3.12 23.14
CA LEU A 357 -24.03 -4.23 24.05
C LEU A 357 -25.27 -3.95 24.87
N ILE A 358 -26.31 -4.78 24.70
CA ILE A 358 -27.53 -4.69 25.50
C ILE A 358 -27.49 -5.77 26.57
N ARG A 359 -27.54 -5.35 27.83
CA ARG A 359 -27.53 -6.23 29.00
C ARG A 359 -28.89 -6.24 29.67
N GLY A 360 -29.47 -7.43 29.83
CA GLY A 360 -30.67 -7.65 30.63
C GLY A 360 -30.33 -8.28 31.98
N GLN A 361 -30.78 -7.66 33.07
CA GLN A 361 -30.51 -8.10 34.44
C GLN A 361 -31.81 -8.36 35.21
N HIS A 362 -31.82 -9.45 35.97
CA HIS A 362 -32.84 -9.72 36.97
C HIS A 362 -32.36 -9.20 38.33
N CYS A 363 -33.10 -8.27 38.93
CA CYS A 363 -32.71 -7.63 40.18
C CYS A 363 -33.70 -8.00 41.29
N VAL A 364 -33.19 -8.62 42.36
CA VAL A 364 -33.96 -8.97 43.56
C VAL A 364 -33.32 -8.27 44.75
N GLN A 365 -34.06 -7.40 45.44
CA GLN A 365 -33.61 -6.71 46.67
C GLN A 365 -32.26 -5.96 46.56
N GLY A 366 -31.89 -5.50 45.36
CA GLY A 366 -30.64 -4.76 45.13
C GLY A 366 -29.53 -5.60 44.50
N ASP A 367 -29.63 -6.93 44.57
CA ASP A 367 -28.72 -7.85 43.89
C ASP A 367 -29.21 -8.07 42.45
N CYS A 368 -28.44 -7.54 41.49
CA CYS A 368 -28.72 -7.65 40.07
C CYS A 368 -27.85 -8.71 39.41
N VAL A 369 -28.48 -9.56 38.64
CA VAL A 369 -27.90 -10.77 38.07
C VAL A 369 -28.16 -10.75 36.56
N THR A 370 -27.11 -10.71 35.75
CA THR A 370 -27.22 -10.61 34.29
C THR A 370 -27.71 -11.91 33.67
N GLU A 371 -28.79 -11.90 32.90
CA GLU A 371 -29.36 -13.09 32.26
C GLU A 371 -29.11 -13.14 30.75
N ILE A 372 -29.01 -11.98 30.10
CA ILE A 372 -28.85 -11.88 28.64
C ILE A 372 -27.90 -10.74 28.26
N ILE A 373 -27.09 -10.98 27.23
CA ILE A 373 -26.25 -9.99 26.56
C ILE A 373 -26.46 -10.13 25.04
N ASP A 374 -26.74 -9.03 24.36
CA ASP A 374 -26.82 -8.93 22.90
C ASP A 374 -25.69 -8.04 22.38
N ASP A 375 -24.84 -8.55 21.49
CA ASP A 375 -23.75 -7.83 20.81
C ASP A 375 -24.15 -7.56 19.35
N TYR A 376 -24.26 -6.29 19.00
CA TYR A 376 -24.61 -5.83 17.66
C TYR A 376 -23.68 -4.70 17.22
N ARG A 377 -23.32 -4.68 15.94
CA ARG A 377 -22.28 -3.78 15.42
C ARG A 377 -22.70 -3.08 14.15
N TYR A 378 -22.11 -1.91 13.96
CA TYR A 378 -22.24 -1.04 12.80
C TYR A 378 -20.85 -0.60 12.37
N GLU A 379 -20.52 -0.78 11.11
CA GLU A 379 -19.28 -0.28 10.54
C GLU A 379 -19.46 0.30 9.13
N ARG A 380 -18.84 1.44 8.90
CA ARG A 380 -18.66 1.99 7.56
C ARG A 380 -17.38 2.79 7.48
N MET A 381 -16.86 2.91 6.27
CA MET A 381 -15.81 3.85 5.93
C MET A 381 -16.29 4.66 4.72
N TYR A 382 -16.01 5.95 4.73
CA TYR A 382 -16.23 6.80 3.58
C TYR A 382 -15.08 7.76 3.37
N ILE A 383 -14.98 8.22 2.13
CA ILE A 383 -13.97 9.15 1.65
C ILE A 383 -14.67 10.44 1.23
N GLU A 384 -14.25 11.56 1.81
CA GLU A 384 -14.64 12.90 1.37
C GLU A 384 -13.57 13.45 0.41
N GLN A 385 -13.89 13.54 -0.87
CA GLN A 385 -13.06 14.15 -1.91
C GLN A 385 -13.93 14.52 -3.10
N ASN A 386 -13.55 15.57 -3.86
CA ASN A 386 -14.16 15.86 -5.15
C ASN A 386 -13.58 14.93 -6.25
N PRO A 387 -14.29 13.86 -6.65
CA PRO A 387 -13.74 12.87 -7.58
C PRO A 387 -13.54 13.45 -8.99
N LYS A 388 -14.30 14.49 -9.37
CA LYS A 388 -14.29 15.05 -10.72
C LYS A 388 -13.01 15.82 -10.97
N GLU A 389 -12.55 16.61 -10.01
CA GLU A 389 -11.31 17.38 -10.12
C GLU A 389 -10.09 16.47 -10.19
N VAL A 390 -10.03 15.46 -9.32
CA VAL A 390 -8.95 14.47 -9.30
C VAL A 390 -8.92 13.67 -10.60
N LEU A 391 -10.09 13.21 -11.08
CA LEU A 391 -10.20 12.48 -12.33
C LEU A 391 -9.77 13.34 -13.51
N LEU A 392 -10.21 14.60 -13.59
CA LEU A 392 -9.84 15.51 -14.68
C LEU A 392 -8.32 15.76 -14.70
N MET A 393 -7.71 16.00 -13.54
CA MET A 393 -6.27 16.24 -13.43
C MET A 393 -5.47 15.00 -13.83
N THR A 394 -5.80 13.83 -13.27
CA THR A 394 -5.09 12.58 -13.58
C THR A 394 -5.31 12.12 -15.02
N ALA A 395 -6.53 12.25 -15.55
CA ALA A 395 -6.86 11.95 -16.94
C ALA A 395 -6.10 12.85 -17.92
N SER A 396 -5.99 14.15 -17.62
CA SER A 396 -5.26 15.09 -18.47
C SER A 396 -3.77 14.76 -18.52
N LEU A 397 -3.16 14.49 -17.36
CA LEU A 397 -1.75 14.13 -17.25
C LEU A 397 -1.44 12.82 -17.99
N ARG A 398 -2.25 11.77 -17.77
CA ARG A 398 -2.07 10.47 -18.42
C ARG A 398 -2.35 10.54 -19.91
N GLY A 399 -3.45 11.17 -20.30
CA GLY A 399 -3.82 11.34 -21.71
C GLY A 399 -2.72 12.06 -22.49
N PHE A 400 -2.19 13.16 -21.95
CA PHE A 400 -1.07 13.88 -22.53
C PHE A 400 0.20 13.01 -22.62
N ALA A 401 0.55 12.31 -21.54
CA ALA A 401 1.74 11.45 -21.52
C ALA A 401 1.63 10.28 -22.53
N GLN A 402 0.46 9.64 -22.62
CA GLN A 402 0.22 8.56 -23.57
C GLN A 402 0.25 9.04 -25.02
N ALA A 403 -0.40 10.19 -25.31
CA ALA A 403 -0.37 10.78 -26.65
C ALA A 403 1.07 11.10 -27.07
N TYR A 404 1.89 11.61 -26.15
CA TYR A 404 3.31 11.82 -26.38
C TYR A 404 4.06 10.51 -26.68
N ILE A 405 3.79 9.44 -25.93
CA ILE A 405 4.40 8.11 -26.19
C ILE A 405 3.98 7.57 -27.55
N TRP A 406 2.70 7.65 -27.92
CA TRP A 406 2.20 7.23 -29.23
C TRP A 406 2.89 7.98 -30.37
N LEU A 407 2.98 9.30 -30.25
CA LEU A 407 3.68 10.13 -31.22
C LEU A 407 5.17 9.73 -31.30
N ARG A 408 5.83 9.49 -30.16
CA ARG A 408 7.23 9.07 -30.14
C ARG A 408 7.48 7.72 -30.79
N VAL A 409 6.59 6.75 -30.55
CA VAL A 409 6.66 5.41 -31.19
C VAL A 409 6.48 5.55 -32.71
N LEU A 410 5.51 6.36 -33.15
CA LEU A 410 5.29 6.64 -34.57
C LEU A 410 6.50 7.33 -35.20
N CYS A 411 7.02 8.40 -34.59
CA CYS A 411 8.21 9.11 -35.07
C CYS A 411 9.43 8.19 -35.13
N LEU A 412 9.61 7.29 -34.15
CA LEU A 412 10.70 6.33 -34.17
C LEU A 412 10.58 5.35 -35.35
N TRP A 413 9.38 4.83 -35.60
CA TRP A 413 9.14 3.94 -36.73
C TRP A 413 9.37 4.67 -38.06
N CYS A 414 8.85 5.90 -38.21
CA CYS A 414 9.11 6.75 -39.38
C CYS A 414 10.61 7.01 -39.57
N GLY A 415 11.34 7.29 -38.49
CA GLY A 415 12.80 7.45 -38.52
C GLY A 415 13.52 6.17 -38.98
N CYS A 416 13.08 5.00 -38.52
CA CYS A 416 13.60 3.71 -38.99
C CYS A 416 13.31 3.49 -40.48
N TYR A 417 12.13 3.87 -40.95
CA TYR A 417 11.76 3.79 -42.36
C TYR A 417 12.62 4.70 -43.23
N VAL A 418 12.73 5.99 -42.87
CA VAL A 418 13.56 6.96 -43.60
C VAL A 418 15.03 6.53 -43.61
N ALA A 419 15.57 6.08 -42.46
CA ALA A 419 16.93 5.58 -42.37
C ALA A 419 17.19 4.36 -43.28
N ARG A 420 16.21 3.47 -43.46
CA ARG A 420 16.32 2.34 -44.39
C ARG A 420 16.11 2.75 -45.83
N ALA A 421 15.20 3.66 -46.11
CA ALA A 421 14.95 4.16 -47.47
C ALA A 421 16.15 4.91 -48.05
N THR A 422 16.96 5.57 -47.22
CA THR A 422 18.17 6.29 -47.64
C THR A 422 19.42 5.42 -47.74
N GLU A 423 19.40 4.19 -47.22
CA GLU A 423 20.53 3.27 -47.37
C GLU A 423 20.67 2.82 -48.83
N PRO A 424 21.89 2.86 -49.43
CA PRO A 424 22.10 2.48 -50.83
C PRO A 424 21.63 1.05 -51.17
N THR A 425 21.60 0.17 -50.17
CA THR A 425 21.14 -1.22 -50.30
C THR A 425 19.63 -1.32 -50.55
N TYR A 426 18.86 -0.38 -50.01
CA TYR A 426 17.39 -0.40 -50.03
C TYR A 426 16.79 0.78 -50.81
N SER A 427 17.60 1.74 -51.27
CA SER A 427 17.15 2.90 -52.06
C SER A 427 16.47 2.50 -53.37
N ASN A 428 16.85 1.35 -53.94
CA ASN A 428 16.28 0.79 -55.17
C ASN A 428 15.38 -0.43 -54.90
N ALA A 429 15.10 -0.76 -53.64
CA ALA A 429 14.27 -1.90 -53.27
C ALA A 429 12.77 -1.55 -53.33
N SER A 430 11.91 -2.58 -53.39
CA SER A 430 10.47 -2.39 -53.33
C SER A 430 10.03 -1.81 -51.97
N ALA A 431 8.94 -1.03 -51.94
CA ALA A 431 8.43 -0.43 -50.71
C ALA A 431 8.19 -1.47 -49.60
N SER A 432 7.71 -2.66 -49.96
CA SER A 432 7.51 -3.77 -49.02
C SER A 432 8.81 -4.25 -48.36
N ALA A 433 9.92 -4.32 -49.11
CA ALA A 433 11.23 -4.71 -48.59
C ALA A 433 11.79 -3.65 -47.63
N THR A 434 11.60 -2.36 -47.95
CA THR A 434 12.00 -1.24 -47.09
C THR A 434 11.18 -1.19 -45.80
N VAL A 435 9.88 -1.43 -45.87
CA VAL A 435 9.01 -1.56 -44.69
C VAL A 435 9.43 -2.73 -43.80
N ALA A 436 9.71 -3.90 -44.39
CA ALA A 436 10.19 -5.05 -43.64
C ALA A 436 11.55 -4.78 -42.96
N ALA A 437 12.46 -4.09 -43.65
CA ALA A 437 13.75 -3.67 -43.09
C ALA A 437 13.58 -2.65 -41.95
N ALA A 438 12.61 -1.72 -42.08
CA ALA A 438 12.28 -0.75 -41.05
C ALA A 438 11.75 -1.42 -39.78
N TRP A 439 10.84 -2.40 -39.90
CA TRP A 439 10.34 -3.18 -38.76
C TRP A 439 11.45 -3.97 -38.07
N ARG A 440 12.36 -4.58 -38.84
CA ARG A 440 13.52 -5.28 -38.27
C ARG A 440 14.42 -4.34 -37.48
N LEU A 441 14.66 -3.13 -37.98
CA LEU A 441 15.42 -2.11 -37.25
C LEU A 441 14.67 -1.63 -36.00
N PHE A 442 13.38 -1.34 -36.13
CA PHE A 442 12.53 -0.89 -35.03
C PHE A 442 12.54 -1.86 -33.84
N PHE A 443 12.38 -3.17 -34.09
CA PHE A 443 12.41 -4.18 -33.02
C PHE A 443 13.80 -4.51 -32.47
N ARG A 444 14.88 -4.06 -33.13
CA ARG A 444 16.24 -4.09 -32.56
C ARG A 444 16.45 -2.97 -31.53
N ILE A 445 15.70 -1.87 -31.63
CA ILE A 445 15.78 -0.77 -30.68
C ILE A 445 15.07 -1.18 -29.38
N PRO A 446 15.70 -1.05 -28.20
CA PRO A 446 15.04 -1.42 -26.96
C PRO A 446 13.86 -0.52 -26.65
N VAL A 447 12.70 -1.14 -26.38
CA VAL A 447 11.46 -0.44 -26.05
C VAL A 447 11.63 0.53 -24.88
N HIS A 448 12.42 0.17 -23.86
CA HIS A 448 12.65 1.02 -22.68
C HIS A 448 13.28 2.38 -23.00
N VAL A 449 14.05 2.50 -24.10
CA VAL A 449 14.61 3.79 -24.55
C VAL A 449 13.50 4.71 -25.05
N VAL A 450 12.49 4.14 -25.69
CA VAL A 450 11.31 4.88 -26.18
C VAL A 450 10.43 5.31 -25.03
N VAL A 451 10.18 4.41 -24.08
CA VAL A 451 9.30 4.66 -22.93
C VAL A 451 9.93 5.65 -21.97
N TYR A 452 11.12 5.34 -21.46
CA TYR A 452 11.72 6.08 -20.36
C TYR A 452 12.79 7.07 -20.81
N GLY A 453 13.11 7.16 -22.09
CA GLY A 453 14.16 8.08 -22.57
C GLY A 453 13.75 9.56 -22.60
N SER A 454 12.56 9.94 -22.12
CA SER A 454 12.11 11.34 -22.05
C SER A 454 11.57 11.61 -20.65
N TRP A 455 11.92 12.77 -20.09
CA TRP A 455 11.43 13.21 -18.79
C TRP A 455 9.94 13.52 -18.80
N LEU A 456 9.43 14.04 -19.92
CA LEU A 456 8.06 14.54 -20.01
C LEU A 456 6.99 13.50 -19.68
N PRO A 457 6.91 12.34 -20.37
CA PRO A 457 5.92 11.31 -20.04
C PRO A 457 6.19 10.71 -18.65
N VAL A 458 7.47 10.52 -18.28
CA VAL A 458 7.84 9.93 -16.98
C VAL A 458 7.36 10.80 -15.83
N LEU A 459 7.55 12.12 -15.89
CA LEU A 459 7.08 13.07 -14.88
C LEU A 459 5.55 13.16 -14.88
N ALA A 460 4.92 13.25 -16.05
CA ALA A 460 3.46 13.35 -16.15
C ALA A 460 2.76 12.12 -15.56
N TYR A 461 3.21 10.90 -15.89
CA TYR A 461 2.67 9.68 -15.28
C TYR A 461 2.99 9.57 -13.78
N SER A 462 4.20 9.95 -13.37
CA SER A 462 4.58 9.88 -11.95
C SER A 462 3.76 10.85 -11.11
N PHE A 463 3.50 12.05 -11.63
CA PHE A 463 2.66 13.05 -10.97
C PHE A 463 1.20 12.61 -10.94
N ALA A 464 0.67 12.06 -12.03
CA ALA A 464 -0.66 11.48 -12.06
C ALA A 464 -0.81 10.34 -11.02
N HIS A 465 0.20 9.48 -10.91
CA HIS A 465 0.21 8.39 -9.93
C HIS A 465 0.35 8.91 -8.50
N TYR A 466 1.17 9.94 -8.26
CA TYR A 466 1.27 10.59 -6.96
C TYR A 466 -0.08 11.13 -6.48
N ILE A 467 -0.87 11.71 -7.39
CA ILE A 467 -2.21 12.24 -7.09
C ILE A 467 -3.18 11.15 -6.67
N ASP A 468 -3.22 10.00 -7.37
CA ASP A 468 -4.24 8.97 -7.12
C ASP A 468 -3.76 7.70 -6.38
N CYS A 469 -2.48 7.62 -5.98
CA CYS A 469 -1.95 6.47 -5.25
C CYS A 469 -2.66 6.19 -3.93
N GLY A 470 -3.09 7.23 -3.21
CA GLY A 470 -3.85 7.09 -1.96
C GLY A 470 -5.21 6.44 -2.18
N LEU A 471 -5.96 6.92 -3.17
CA LEU A 471 -7.25 6.35 -3.55
C LEU A 471 -7.13 4.92 -4.05
N PHE A 472 -6.08 4.65 -4.81
CA PHE A 472 -5.77 3.32 -5.28
C PHE A 472 -5.47 2.35 -4.12
N HIS A 473 -4.75 2.81 -3.09
CA HIS A 473 -4.53 2.03 -1.89
C HIS A 473 -5.83 1.71 -1.16
N MET A 474 -6.77 2.66 -1.10
CA MET A 474 -8.11 2.43 -0.55
C MET A 474 -8.90 1.41 -1.35
N TRP A 475 -8.81 1.45 -2.68
CA TRP A 475 -9.44 0.44 -3.51
C TRP A 475 -8.90 -0.96 -3.23
N PHE A 476 -7.58 -1.11 -3.10
CA PHE A 476 -7.00 -2.36 -2.63
C PHE A 476 -7.47 -2.76 -1.24
N TYR A 477 -7.70 -1.79 -0.35
CA TYR A 477 -8.26 -2.06 0.97
C TYR A 477 -9.67 -2.61 0.91
N ALA A 478 -10.53 -2.01 0.10
CA ALA A 478 -11.89 -2.52 -0.12
C ALA A 478 -11.90 -3.93 -0.71
N LEU A 479 -11.05 -4.22 -1.72
CA LEU A 479 -10.96 -5.55 -2.36
C LEU A 479 -10.59 -6.67 -1.41
N TRP A 480 -9.77 -6.37 -0.41
CA TRP A 480 -9.34 -7.35 0.59
C TRP A 480 -10.12 -7.22 1.89
N SER A 481 -11.17 -6.40 1.95
CA SER A 481 -11.93 -6.20 3.18
C SER A 481 -12.69 -7.48 3.55
N THR A 482 -12.84 -7.73 4.85
CA THR A 482 -13.46 -8.96 5.36
C THR A 482 -14.43 -8.56 6.46
N MET A 483 -15.69 -8.93 6.32
CA MET A 483 -16.61 -8.87 7.44
C MET A 483 -16.49 -10.18 8.23
N ASN A 484 -16.36 -10.12 9.56
CA ASN A 484 -16.23 -11.29 10.44
C ASN A 484 -15.14 -12.32 10.07
N GLY A 485 -14.14 -11.92 9.29
CA GLY A 485 -13.02 -12.78 8.89
C GLY A 485 -13.29 -13.63 7.64
N GLU A 486 -14.41 -13.41 6.93
CA GLU A 486 -14.67 -14.05 5.63
C GLU A 486 -14.05 -13.21 4.49
N GLU A 487 -13.18 -13.85 3.70
CA GLU A 487 -12.51 -13.25 2.52
C GLU A 487 -13.26 -13.63 1.23
N ASP A 488 -13.93 -12.68 0.58
CA ASP A 488 -14.49 -12.85 -0.78
C ASP A 488 -13.47 -12.34 -1.82
N PHE A 489 -12.66 -13.25 -2.36
CA PHE A 489 -11.58 -12.90 -3.27
C PHE A 489 -12.05 -12.87 -4.74
N ASP A 490 -12.21 -11.68 -5.29
CA ASP A 490 -12.37 -11.48 -6.74
C ASP A 490 -11.01 -11.38 -7.45
N ALA A 491 -10.67 -12.45 -8.18
CA ALA A 491 -9.45 -12.52 -8.97
C ALA A 491 -9.37 -11.45 -10.08
N ILE A 492 -10.50 -11.13 -10.75
CA ILE A 492 -10.53 -10.16 -11.84
C ILE A 492 -10.28 -8.75 -11.29
N ALA A 493 -10.98 -8.40 -10.20
CA ALA A 493 -10.76 -7.14 -9.53
C ALA A 493 -9.33 -7.02 -8.98
N TYR A 494 -8.77 -8.09 -8.44
CA TYR A 494 -7.37 -8.14 -8.00
C TYR A 494 -6.38 -7.88 -9.14
N PHE A 495 -6.51 -8.57 -10.29
CA PHE A 495 -5.60 -8.35 -11.42
C PHE A 495 -5.74 -6.96 -12.03
N THR A 496 -6.95 -6.40 -12.02
CA THR A 496 -7.20 -5.03 -12.46
C THR A 496 -6.52 -4.03 -11.54
N ALA A 497 -6.66 -4.21 -10.22
CA ALA A 497 -5.95 -3.40 -9.24
C ALA A 497 -4.43 -3.57 -9.39
N ALA A 498 -3.91 -4.79 -9.45
CA ALA A 498 -2.49 -5.07 -9.65
C ALA A 498 -1.92 -4.37 -10.90
N ALA A 499 -2.66 -4.36 -12.01
CA ALA A 499 -2.26 -3.64 -13.22
C ALA A 499 -2.15 -2.13 -13.01
N VAL A 500 -3.04 -1.54 -12.21
CA VAL A 500 -2.98 -0.12 -11.83
C VAL A 500 -1.83 0.15 -10.85
N GLN A 501 -1.54 -0.76 -9.91
CA GLN A 501 -0.40 -0.64 -8.98
C GLN A 501 0.94 -0.53 -9.73
N MET A 502 1.08 -1.30 -10.82
CA MET A 502 2.28 -1.29 -11.62
C MET A 502 2.59 0.08 -12.27
N ARG A 503 1.68 1.06 -12.21
CA ARG A 503 1.97 2.46 -12.55
C ARG A 503 3.06 3.07 -11.66
N ASN A 504 3.36 2.46 -10.51
CA ASN A 504 4.54 2.81 -9.70
C ASN A 504 5.88 2.62 -10.45
N THR A 505 5.89 1.94 -11.61
CA THR A 505 7.03 1.91 -12.54
C THR A 505 7.51 3.30 -12.95
N TRP A 506 6.61 4.28 -12.99
CA TRP A 506 6.95 5.65 -13.41
C TRP A 506 7.76 6.36 -12.32
N ILE A 507 7.45 6.13 -11.03
CA ILE A 507 8.24 6.62 -9.90
C ILE A 507 9.67 6.07 -10.00
N LEU A 508 9.82 4.77 -10.24
CA LEU A 508 11.14 4.17 -10.48
C LEU A 508 11.85 4.84 -11.66
N GLY A 509 11.11 5.15 -12.73
CA GLY A 509 11.63 5.92 -13.86
C GLY A 509 12.24 7.26 -13.43
N VAL A 510 11.52 8.05 -12.62
CA VAL A 510 12.01 9.32 -12.06
C VAL A 510 13.27 9.10 -11.22
N VAL A 511 13.27 8.11 -10.33
CA VAL A 511 14.43 7.79 -9.48
C VAL A 511 15.66 7.47 -10.34
N VAL A 512 15.51 6.63 -11.37
CA VAL A 512 16.60 6.29 -12.28
C VAL A 512 17.13 7.52 -13.01
N HIS A 513 16.24 8.38 -13.48
CA HIS A 513 16.59 9.65 -14.11
C HIS A 513 17.37 10.58 -13.17
N ILE A 514 16.95 10.71 -11.93
CA ILE A 514 17.66 11.46 -10.89
C ILE A 514 19.04 10.85 -10.62
N LEU A 515 19.13 9.52 -10.49
CA LEU A 515 20.41 8.83 -10.27
C LEU A 515 21.41 9.09 -11.41
N VAL A 516 20.95 9.08 -12.66
CA VAL A 516 21.76 9.42 -13.84
C VAL A 516 22.21 10.89 -13.80
N LEU A 517 21.31 11.82 -13.43
CA LEU A 517 21.67 13.23 -13.25
C LEU A 517 22.71 13.44 -12.16
N VAL A 518 22.51 12.84 -10.98
CA VAL A 518 23.44 12.91 -9.84
C VAL A 518 24.79 12.33 -10.25
N GLN A 519 24.81 11.15 -10.88
CA GLN A 519 26.04 10.55 -11.37
C GLN A 519 26.78 11.47 -12.36
N ARG A 520 26.04 12.12 -13.26
CA ARG A 520 26.63 12.96 -14.29
C ARG A 520 27.14 14.30 -13.77
N TYR A 521 26.31 15.02 -13.02
CA TYR A 521 26.56 16.41 -12.66
C TYR A 521 27.20 16.58 -11.29
N ILE A 522 26.97 15.64 -10.37
CA ILE A 522 27.44 15.74 -8.98
C ILE A 522 28.67 14.84 -8.76
N LEU A 523 28.62 13.58 -9.21
CA LEU A 523 29.71 12.62 -9.04
C LEU A 523 30.69 12.61 -10.23
N GLY A 524 30.27 13.11 -11.39
CA GLY A 524 31.06 13.29 -12.60
C GLY A 524 31.98 14.51 -12.50
N VAL A 525 33.01 14.41 -11.66
CA VAL A 525 34.27 15.16 -11.62
C VAL A 525 34.29 16.56 -12.29
N ARG A 526 34.43 17.58 -11.45
CA ARG A 526 35.11 18.85 -11.76
C ARG A 526 36.45 18.56 -12.47
N GLY A 527 36.48 18.64 -13.80
CA GLY A 527 37.74 18.55 -14.53
C GLY A 527 37.62 18.01 -15.94
N GLY A 528 37.08 18.81 -16.86
CA GLY A 528 37.46 18.93 -18.28
C GLY A 528 37.56 17.73 -19.22
N ALA A 529 37.51 16.48 -18.77
CA ALA A 529 37.65 15.29 -19.59
C ALA A 529 36.25 14.71 -19.93
N PRO A 530 35.89 14.57 -21.21
CA PRO A 530 34.56 14.11 -21.63
C PRO A 530 34.32 12.59 -21.46
N THR A 531 35.20 11.89 -20.75
CA THR A 531 35.15 10.43 -20.61
C THR A 531 35.15 10.03 -19.15
N PHE A 532 34.01 9.51 -18.67
CA PHE A 532 33.93 8.83 -17.38
C PHE A 532 34.90 7.64 -17.37
N PRO A 533 35.95 7.61 -16.51
CA PRO A 533 36.90 6.50 -16.49
C PRO A 533 36.23 5.14 -16.20
N GLY A 534 35.07 5.16 -15.53
CA GLY A 534 34.27 3.98 -15.17
C GLY A 534 33.00 3.76 -16.00
N GLY A 535 32.69 4.63 -16.97
CA GLY A 535 31.44 4.58 -17.74
C GLY A 535 30.19 5.04 -16.99
N ILE A 536 29.08 5.21 -17.70
CA ILE A 536 27.76 5.51 -17.11
C ILE A 536 27.12 4.19 -16.65
N ILE A 537 26.47 4.19 -15.48
CA ILE A 537 25.74 3.02 -14.97
C ILE A 537 24.45 2.87 -15.76
N GLY A 538 24.36 1.84 -16.59
CA GLY A 538 23.12 1.46 -17.27
C GLY A 538 22.31 0.51 -16.40
N ILE A 539 21.01 0.77 -16.25
CA ILE A 539 20.03 -0.16 -15.66
C ILE A 539 19.39 -0.94 -16.81
N ARG A 540 19.33 -2.27 -16.68
CA ARG A 540 18.65 -3.11 -17.68
C ARG A 540 17.15 -2.81 -17.67
N GLY A 541 16.56 -2.60 -18.86
CA GLY A 541 15.16 -2.18 -18.99
C GLY A 541 14.13 -3.05 -18.26
N PHE A 542 14.34 -4.36 -18.16
CA PHE A 542 13.45 -5.26 -17.42
C PHE A 542 13.52 -5.12 -15.90
N ALA A 543 14.57 -4.51 -15.34
CA ALA A 543 14.72 -4.36 -13.89
C ALA A 543 13.65 -3.42 -13.31
N ILE A 544 13.28 -2.37 -14.03
CA ILE A 544 12.23 -1.43 -13.61
C ILE A 544 10.88 -2.14 -13.57
N GLY A 545 10.51 -2.82 -14.66
CA GLY A 545 9.25 -3.57 -14.74
C GLY A 545 9.17 -4.73 -13.75
N LEU A 546 10.27 -5.47 -13.54
CA LEU A 546 10.33 -6.56 -12.54
C LEU A 546 10.17 -6.02 -11.11
N THR A 547 10.83 -4.90 -10.79
CA THR A 547 10.70 -4.27 -9.46
C THR A 547 9.26 -3.82 -9.22
N SER A 548 8.64 -3.19 -10.22
CA SER A 548 7.23 -2.80 -10.16
C SER A 548 6.30 -4.01 -10.03
N LEU A 549 6.51 -5.09 -10.79
CA LEU A 549 5.72 -6.32 -10.70
C LEU A 549 5.76 -6.94 -9.29
N LEU A 550 6.92 -6.93 -8.64
CA LEU A 550 7.05 -7.49 -7.29
C LEU A 550 6.21 -6.75 -6.24
N THR A 551 5.89 -5.47 -6.47
CA THR A 551 5.06 -4.69 -5.55
C THR A 551 3.63 -5.22 -5.43
N VAL A 552 3.13 -5.94 -6.44
CA VAL A 552 1.79 -6.55 -6.44
C VAL A 552 1.63 -7.56 -5.30
N PHE A 553 2.68 -8.32 -4.98
CA PHE A 553 2.65 -9.31 -3.90
C PHE A 553 2.61 -8.66 -2.51
N ALA A 554 3.03 -7.40 -2.39
CA ALA A 554 3.06 -6.69 -1.12
C ALA A 554 1.66 -6.55 -0.52
N GLN A 555 0.63 -6.48 -1.37
CA GLN A 555 -0.78 -6.34 -0.99
C GLN A 555 -1.44 -7.64 -0.53
N ILE A 556 -0.76 -8.78 -0.62
CA ILE A 556 -1.35 -10.06 -0.21
C ILE A 556 -1.74 -9.98 1.27
N ARG A 557 -3.03 -10.19 1.51
CA ARG A 557 -3.63 -10.32 2.83
C ARG A 557 -3.70 -11.79 3.23
N ARG A 558 -3.57 -12.05 4.52
CA ARG A 558 -3.94 -13.33 5.16
C ARG A 558 -4.48 -13.01 6.54
N LEU A 559 -5.59 -13.64 6.95
CA LEU A 559 -6.13 -13.53 8.31
C LEU A 559 -5.08 -13.80 9.41
N SER A 560 -4.16 -14.74 9.17
CA SER A 560 -3.06 -15.07 10.10
C SER A 560 -2.05 -13.93 10.32
N PHE A 561 -2.06 -12.91 9.46
CA PHE A 561 -1.19 -11.74 9.60
C PHE A 561 -1.75 -10.71 10.58
N ARG A 562 -3.02 -10.84 10.96
CA ARG A 562 -3.74 -9.84 11.76
C ARG A 562 -3.09 -9.64 13.14
N ASP A 563 -2.58 -8.42 13.38
CA ASP A 563 -2.09 -7.97 14.69
C ASP A 563 -2.67 -6.57 14.96
N SER A 564 -3.69 -6.54 15.81
CA SER A 564 -4.35 -5.34 16.31
C SER A 564 -4.09 -5.11 17.80
N ASN A 565 -2.89 -5.44 18.27
CA ASN A 565 -2.50 -5.25 19.66
C ASN A 565 -2.50 -3.77 20.06
N ILE A 566 -3.04 -3.47 21.24
CA ILE A 566 -3.11 -2.13 21.81
C ILE A 566 -1.72 -1.75 22.34
N VAL A 567 -1.27 -0.54 22.00
CA VAL A 567 0.05 -0.03 22.37
C VAL A 567 -0.07 1.02 23.46
N ASP A 568 -1.07 1.89 23.36
CA ASP A 568 -1.27 2.99 24.30
C ASP A 568 -2.75 3.39 24.36
N ILE A 569 -3.19 3.85 25.54
CA ILE A 569 -4.54 4.31 25.80
C ILE A 569 -4.45 5.62 26.58
N VAL A 570 -5.00 6.69 26.00
CA VAL A 570 -4.96 8.02 26.60
C VAL A 570 -6.40 8.46 26.90
N PRO A 571 -6.83 8.50 28.18
CA PRO A 571 -8.13 9.04 28.54
C PRO A 571 -8.16 10.54 28.25
N LEU A 572 -9.29 11.02 27.74
CA LEU A 572 -9.52 12.43 27.44
C LEU A 572 -10.60 13.01 28.35
N SER A 573 -10.53 14.32 28.56
CA SER A 573 -11.62 15.04 29.23
C SER A 573 -12.91 14.92 28.42
N PRO A 574 -14.08 14.69 29.04
CA PRO A 574 -15.37 14.69 28.34
C PRO A 574 -15.70 16.01 27.62
N ALA A 575 -15.06 17.11 28.03
CA ALA A 575 -15.18 18.43 27.40
C ALA A 575 -14.19 18.66 26.25
N ALA A 576 -13.24 17.73 26.02
CA ALA A 576 -12.29 17.84 24.93
C ALA A 576 -13.04 17.71 23.61
N ARG A 577 -13.27 18.84 22.94
CA ARG A 577 -13.78 18.87 21.58
C ARG A 577 -12.65 18.42 20.66
N TRP A 578 -12.62 17.12 20.36
CA TRP A 578 -11.77 16.61 19.30
C TRP A 578 -12.44 16.97 17.98
N GLU A 579 -11.81 17.81 17.18
CA GLU A 579 -12.18 17.99 15.78
C GLU A 579 -11.40 16.94 14.98
N PRO A 580 -12.03 15.85 14.53
CA PRO A 580 -11.43 14.93 13.57
C PRO A 580 -11.41 15.58 12.19
N THR A 581 -10.69 16.69 12.02
CA THR A 581 -10.61 17.39 10.73
C THR A 581 -9.20 17.91 10.51
N ARG A 582 -8.33 17.02 10.02
CA ARG A 582 -7.28 17.43 9.07
C ARG A 582 -7.19 16.40 7.98
N PHE A 583 -7.32 16.87 6.73
CA PHE A 583 -7.21 16.09 5.52
C PHE A 583 -5.99 15.18 5.54
N ALA A 584 -6.17 13.90 5.21
CA ALA A 584 -5.05 13.04 4.87
C ALA A 584 -4.54 13.49 3.50
N THR A 585 -3.27 13.91 3.45
CA THR A 585 -2.63 14.17 2.16
C THR A 585 -2.30 12.82 1.50
N PRO A 586 -2.35 12.69 0.16
CA PRO A 586 -1.98 11.45 -0.55
C PRO A 586 -0.62 10.91 -0.11
N THR A 587 0.26 11.81 0.31
CA THR A 587 1.61 11.56 0.79
C THR A 587 1.68 10.81 2.10
N GLU A 588 0.77 11.08 3.04
CA GLU A 588 0.82 10.50 4.37
C GLU A 588 0.42 9.02 4.37
N PHE A 589 -0.42 8.57 3.41
CA PHE A 589 -0.92 7.19 3.40
C PHE A 589 -0.49 6.40 2.16
N GLY A 590 -0.83 6.86 0.94
CA GLY A 590 -0.62 6.10 -0.29
C GLY A 590 0.81 6.15 -0.82
N PHE A 591 1.39 7.34 -0.93
CA PHE A 591 2.71 7.48 -1.54
C PHE A 591 3.83 6.94 -0.64
N GLN A 592 3.75 7.18 0.68
CA GLN A 592 4.69 6.60 1.64
C GLN A 592 4.67 5.06 1.55
N TYR A 593 3.48 4.48 1.42
CA TYR A 593 3.32 3.05 1.19
C TYR A 593 4.01 2.60 -0.10
N GLU A 594 3.77 3.26 -1.23
CA GLU A 594 4.39 2.93 -2.52
C GLU A 594 5.92 3.01 -2.46
N VAL A 595 6.47 4.07 -1.88
CA VAL A 595 7.93 4.23 -1.71
C VAL A 595 8.51 3.08 -0.90
N MET A 596 7.85 2.69 0.19
CA MET A 596 8.33 1.61 1.03
C MET A 596 8.29 0.26 0.31
N VAL A 597 7.18 -0.06 -0.36
CA VAL A 597 7.05 -1.33 -1.10
C VAL A 597 8.01 -1.39 -2.28
N LEU A 598 8.17 -0.30 -3.03
CA LEU A 598 9.18 -0.18 -4.07
C LEU A 598 10.60 -0.37 -3.52
N SER A 599 10.89 0.17 -2.34
CA SER A 599 12.20 0.00 -1.69
C SER A 599 12.47 -1.46 -1.32
N PHE A 600 11.48 -2.17 -0.77
CA PHE A 600 11.61 -3.61 -0.48
C PHE A 600 11.75 -4.43 -1.77
N ALA A 601 10.94 -4.15 -2.79
CA ALA A 601 11.04 -4.83 -4.07
C ALA A 601 12.41 -4.60 -4.74
N PHE A 602 12.91 -3.36 -4.70
CA PHE A 602 14.23 -3.01 -5.22
C PHE A 602 15.35 -3.72 -4.47
N ALA A 603 15.31 -3.70 -3.13
CA ALA A 603 16.27 -4.42 -2.30
C ALA A 603 16.28 -5.92 -2.60
N PHE A 604 15.10 -6.53 -2.76
CA PHE A 604 14.97 -7.93 -3.15
C PHE A 604 15.61 -8.22 -4.51
N VAL A 605 15.33 -7.40 -5.52
CA VAL A 605 15.94 -7.54 -6.87
C VAL A 605 17.47 -7.42 -6.79
N VAL A 606 17.98 -6.47 -6.01
CA VAL A 606 19.43 -6.28 -5.80
C VAL A 606 20.07 -7.50 -5.14
N VAL A 607 19.45 -8.04 -4.08
CA VAL A 607 19.95 -9.24 -3.37
C VAL A 607 19.96 -10.45 -4.29
N VAL A 608 18.84 -10.75 -4.95
CA VAL A 608 18.71 -11.91 -5.85
C VAL A 608 19.75 -11.84 -6.98
N ALA A 609 19.93 -10.66 -7.58
CA ALA A 609 20.91 -10.52 -8.63
C ALA A 609 22.37 -10.52 -8.16
N SER A 610 22.61 -10.18 -6.89
CA SER A 610 23.95 -10.28 -6.28
C SER A 610 24.28 -11.74 -5.97
N ILE A 611 23.32 -12.51 -5.46
CA ILE A 611 23.43 -13.96 -5.27
C ILE A 611 23.66 -14.63 -6.63
N GLY A 612 22.84 -14.33 -7.63
CA GLY A 612 23.00 -14.90 -8.98
C GLY A 612 24.37 -14.60 -9.59
N ARG A 613 24.91 -13.40 -9.36
CA ARG A 613 26.29 -13.05 -9.77
C ARG A 613 27.34 -13.88 -9.03
N ALA A 614 27.21 -14.02 -7.72
CA ALA A 614 28.14 -14.83 -6.92
C ALA A 614 28.10 -16.30 -7.36
N THR A 615 26.92 -16.86 -7.62
CA THR A 615 26.75 -18.22 -8.13
C THR A 615 27.38 -18.41 -9.50
N ILE A 616 27.12 -17.50 -10.46
CA ILE A 616 27.74 -17.56 -11.80
C ILE A 616 29.27 -17.45 -11.68
N SER A 617 29.77 -16.55 -10.84
CA SER A 617 31.21 -16.39 -10.60
C SER A 617 31.83 -17.67 -10.03
N ALA A 618 31.17 -18.33 -9.08
CA ALA A 618 31.63 -19.59 -8.51
C ALA A 618 31.63 -20.73 -9.54
N VAL A 619 30.59 -20.83 -10.36
CA VAL A 619 30.50 -21.84 -11.43
C VAL A 619 31.55 -21.59 -12.52
N ASN A 620 31.82 -20.33 -12.87
CA ASN A 620 32.86 -19.97 -13.84
C ASN A 620 34.25 -20.27 -13.31
N ALA A 621 34.53 -19.99 -12.04
CA ALA A 621 35.78 -20.38 -11.41
C ALA A 621 36.01 -21.91 -11.44
N ALA A 622 34.93 -22.70 -11.57
CA ALA A 622 35.00 -24.15 -11.67
C ALA A 622 35.08 -24.67 -13.12
N ASN A 623 34.39 -24.06 -14.09
CA ASN A 623 34.14 -24.67 -15.41
C ASN A 623 34.24 -23.71 -16.62
N ASP A 624 34.56 -22.42 -16.45
CA ASP A 624 34.61 -21.40 -17.52
C ASP A 624 33.38 -21.42 -18.48
N MET A 625 32.22 -21.80 -17.96
CA MET A 625 31.08 -22.19 -18.79
C MET A 625 30.15 -21.03 -19.18
N PHE A 626 30.10 -19.95 -18.38
CA PHE A 626 29.15 -18.86 -18.56
C PHE A 626 29.81 -17.49 -18.76
N PRO A 627 29.33 -16.64 -19.68
CA PRO A 627 29.82 -15.28 -19.80
C PRO A 627 29.44 -14.45 -18.55
N SER A 628 30.42 -13.83 -17.90
CA SER A 628 30.27 -12.96 -16.72
C SER A 628 29.66 -11.59 -17.07
N ALA A 629 28.42 -11.58 -17.55
CA ALA A 629 27.66 -10.35 -17.77
C ALA A 629 26.95 -9.93 -16.47
N GLY A 630 27.07 -8.66 -16.08
CA GLY A 630 26.42 -8.13 -14.87
C GLY A 630 24.90 -8.28 -14.89
N ALA A 631 24.33 -8.84 -13.81
CA ALA A 631 22.91 -9.20 -13.74
C ALA A 631 21.94 -7.99 -13.73
N LEU A 632 22.34 -6.86 -13.13
CA LEU A 632 21.50 -5.65 -13.01
C LEU A 632 22.07 -4.40 -13.69
N SER A 633 23.40 -4.29 -13.75
CA SER A 633 24.09 -3.12 -14.27
C SER A 633 25.09 -3.53 -15.34
N ALA A 634 25.09 -2.75 -16.42
CA ALA A 634 26.16 -2.76 -17.42
C ALA A 634 26.90 -1.42 -17.32
N LYS A 635 28.23 -1.46 -17.29
CA LYS A 635 29.07 -0.25 -17.46
C LYS A 635 29.23 0.01 -18.95
N SER A 636 28.89 1.21 -19.40
CA SER A 636 29.14 1.65 -20.78
C SER A 636 30.27 2.66 -20.86
N HIS A 637 31.27 2.38 -21.71
CA HIS A 637 32.38 3.28 -21.98
C HIS A 637 32.17 4.16 -23.22
N TYR A 638 31.12 3.90 -24.01
CA TYR A 638 30.83 4.65 -25.23
C TYR A 638 29.39 5.17 -25.18
N VAL A 639 29.25 6.50 -25.18
CA VAL A 639 27.99 7.16 -25.57
C VAL A 639 28.27 7.72 -26.97
N PRO A 640 27.72 7.14 -28.05
CA PRO A 640 27.95 7.68 -29.37
C PRO A 640 27.47 9.14 -29.41
N PHE A 641 28.30 10.01 -29.97
CA PHE A 641 28.08 11.47 -30.06
C PHE A 641 26.72 11.82 -30.71
N SER A 642 26.17 10.92 -31.53
CA SER A 642 24.87 11.05 -32.20
C SER A 642 23.64 10.85 -31.29
N ILE A 643 23.80 10.27 -30.09
CA ILE A 643 22.71 10.25 -29.10
C ILE A 643 22.44 11.66 -28.55
N GLY A 644 23.46 12.53 -28.50
CA GLY A 644 23.31 13.92 -28.08
C GLY A 644 22.50 14.79 -29.05
N SER A 645 22.34 14.36 -30.30
CA SER A 645 21.54 15.04 -31.33
C SER A 645 20.17 14.40 -31.60
N ILE A 646 19.95 13.14 -31.17
CA ILE A 646 18.69 12.39 -31.41
C ILE A 646 17.83 12.28 -30.11
N GLY A 647 18.38 12.61 -28.94
CA GLY A 647 17.62 12.67 -27.69
C GLY A 647 18.36 13.43 -26.59
N PRO A 648 17.68 13.78 -25.48
CA PRO A 648 18.35 14.42 -24.36
C PRO A 648 19.43 13.47 -23.81
N THR A 649 20.63 13.99 -23.57
CA THR A 649 21.78 13.26 -22.99
C THR A 649 21.53 12.77 -21.55
N THR A 650 20.33 13.01 -21.01
CA THR A 650 19.79 12.50 -19.75
C THR A 650 18.92 11.25 -19.93
N ALA A 651 18.70 10.78 -21.17
CA ALA A 651 17.97 9.56 -21.45
C ALA A 651 18.67 8.35 -20.82
N MET A 652 17.89 7.38 -20.31
CA MET A 652 18.37 6.04 -19.99
C MET A 652 19.03 5.41 -21.22
N GLY A 653 20.33 5.65 -21.39
CA GLY A 653 21.12 5.06 -22.44
C GLY A 653 21.30 3.59 -22.14
N GLY A 654 20.51 2.74 -22.78
CA GLY A 654 20.87 1.33 -22.89
C GLY A 654 22.18 1.24 -23.65
N PHE A 655 23.16 0.51 -23.12
CA PHE A 655 24.34 0.15 -23.91
C PHE A 655 24.57 -1.35 -23.97
N TRP A 656 25.04 -1.74 -25.16
CA TRP A 656 25.23 -3.08 -25.64
C TRP A 656 26.70 -3.43 -25.58
N LYS A 657 27.06 -4.36 -24.68
CA LYS A 657 28.28 -5.15 -24.86
C LYS A 657 27.82 -6.56 -25.21
N VAL A 658 27.81 -6.89 -26.50
CA VAL A 658 27.74 -8.28 -26.94
C VAL A 658 29.17 -8.79 -26.88
N GLY A 659 29.47 -9.61 -25.88
CA GLY A 659 30.69 -10.41 -25.91
C GLY A 659 30.51 -11.47 -26.99
N THR A 660 31.08 -11.27 -28.16
CA THR A 660 31.24 -12.32 -29.16
C THR A 660 32.37 -13.24 -28.71
N TRP A 661 32.08 -14.54 -28.70
CA TRP A 661 32.97 -15.64 -28.31
C TRP A 661 34.27 -15.77 -29.14
N ARG A 662 34.55 -14.83 -30.06
CA ARG A 662 35.65 -14.89 -31.04
C ARG A 662 36.72 -13.80 -30.89
N ASP A 663 36.51 -12.74 -30.12
CA ASP A 663 37.44 -11.60 -30.11
C ASP A 663 38.56 -11.70 -29.05
N LEU A 664 38.90 -12.92 -28.62
CA LEU A 664 40.01 -13.21 -27.70
C LEU A 664 41.17 -13.99 -28.34
N ARG A 665 41.26 -14.01 -29.67
CA ARG A 665 42.50 -14.38 -30.36
C ARG A 665 42.84 -13.23 -31.29
N TRP A 666 44.12 -12.87 -31.35
CA TRP A 666 44.71 -11.71 -32.04
C TRP A 666 44.85 -10.45 -31.19
N CYS A 667 45.62 -10.59 -30.10
CA CYS A 667 46.60 -9.58 -29.68
C CYS A 667 47.87 -10.33 -29.24
N SER A 668 48.76 -10.55 -30.20
CA SER A 668 50.22 -10.74 -30.02
C SER A 668 50.90 -9.82 -31.01
#